data_AF-A0A958G6M9-F1
#
_entry.id   AF-A0A958G6M9-F1
#
_cell.length_a   1.000
_cell.length_b   1.000
_cell.length_c   1.000
_cell.angle_alpha   90.00
_cell.angle_beta   90.00
_cell.angle_gamma   90.00
#
_symmetry.space_group_name_H-M   'P 1'
#
loop_
_entity.id
_entity.type
_entity.pdbx_description
1 polymer ?
#
loop_
_entity_poly.entity_id
_entity_poly.type
_entity_poly.pdbx_seq_one_letter_code
_entity_poly.pdbx_strand_id
1 'polypeptide(L)'
;PGQKLECTRPLLNIVSREAADEKFFPTLVKAIEQELPLFRYRHASYFNYPENFRRCVRQLRLAILARDVEKLNEHIQIGLKHFRQQLMSFELYHTTCREPFDLSWFSRLPTVIQAAALDIFVYADIHQLNPLDDYLEHLDSFRELDEPRNGPLLRDLLTTTLVLRGELDEAAAILEKDLDVSYAWVRKGWIALLRGEYTTAAKHYEKGRALLKTSTRKRKNIPYFYHFSGLFYPLALFRLRDVAAVPEVLQIVNQTEKDGNEYLEGYLSLKALAFARQNKMVEARALLAGVPGHHPIAPSYLVSSLATYWISPQSLKDRTSQLTALYEKARKNGYRWIAAELAGLLAAIPHQPAEYRRYHEETMAALSANSLTTLIRPEEEWERCLKALTLLGGKEKRAKPAEKETRLIWEVNFDNSNYYFQPKEQRRTKSGGWTSGRQVALKRLKSGELACMTPQDRSIAETIRVEYYYYGRENLYFDTEKTLLAMVGHPLLFSAWSPNTPVELVKESPQLLVERSGQGYEIKFSVPIQESGVRIVKVGPTRYSLLEITEQHKQIADSLGNKAIRIPAHAREMLQQVIARLSSLVTVHSAIEGSETAIPAVDADARIHIHLLPVGDGFRLETFVRPFASAGPYFRPGAGGENIFAEIEGRRVQTRRDLAAEAAQARRVIEACPSLHNSADGSGEWMLTDPESCLQALLELEEIQEQITLEWPEGQKLQISHRASFEQLSLRIQQDNDWFALSGELKL
;
A
#
# COMPACT_ATOMS: atom_id res chain seq x y z
N PRO A 1 19.71 -30.24 52.95
CA PRO A 1 20.66 -31.39 52.97
C PRO A 1 20.62 -32.16 51.63
N GLY A 2 21.73 -32.09 50.89
CA GLY A 2 21.96 -32.89 49.69
C GLY A 2 21.52 -32.25 48.37
N GLN A 3 22.20 -31.17 47.93
CA GLN A 3 22.44 -31.06 46.48
C GLN A 3 23.16 -32.35 46.09
N LYS A 4 22.44 -33.29 45.47
CA LYS A 4 23.07 -34.49 44.91
C LYS A 4 24.11 -33.99 43.92
N LEU A 5 25.37 -34.36 44.14
CA LEU A 5 26.43 -34.17 43.17
C LEU A 5 26.03 -34.98 41.93
N GLU A 6 25.44 -34.31 40.94
CA GLU A 6 25.12 -34.89 39.65
C GLU A 6 26.23 -34.51 38.67
N CYS A 7 26.74 -35.48 37.92
CA CYS A 7 27.70 -35.20 36.85
C CYS A 7 27.05 -34.28 35.81
N THR A 8 27.83 -33.38 35.22
CA THR A 8 27.35 -32.52 34.14
C THR A 8 26.89 -33.37 32.95
N ARG A 9 25.92 -32.87 32.19
CA ARG A 9 25.34 -33.60 31.05
C ARG A 9 26.40 -34.04 30.02
N PRO A 10 27.41 -33.22 29.66
CA PRO A 10 28.47 -33.64 28.74
C PRO A 10 29.26 -34.85 29.27
N LEU A 11 29.65 -34.84 30.55
CA LEU A 11 30.37 -35.95 31.17
C LEU A 11 29.50 -37.22 31.23
N LEU A 12 28.22 -37.07 31.59
CA LEU A 12 27.27 -38.19 31.60
C LEU A 12 27.13 -38.82 30.21
N ASN A 13 27.08 -38.02 29.15
CA ASN A 13 26.95 -38.54 27.79
C ASN A 13 28.21 -39.26 27.33
N ILE A 14 29.41 -38.73 27.61
CA ILE A 14 30.69 -39.41 27.31
C ILE A 14 30.70 -40.80 27.96
N VAL A 15 30.50 -40.87 29.28
CA VAL A 15 30.51 -42.14 30.02
C VAL A 15 29.40 -43.09 29.57
N SER A 16 28.20 -42.57 29.24
CA SER A 16 27.10 -43.41 28.76
C SER A 16 27.38 -44.01 27.39
N ARG A 17 28.07 -43.29 26.50
CA ARG A 17 28.45 -43.76 25.17
C ARG A 17 29.58 -44.78 25.23
N GLU A 18 30.58 -44.55 26.08
CA GLU A 18 31.63 -45.53 26.37
C GLU A 18 31.03 -46.82 26.94
N ALA A 19 30.17 -46.69 27.95
CA ALA A 19 29.46 -47.84 28.51
C ALA A 19 28.60 -48.58 27.48
N ALA A 20 28.06 -47.89 26.47
CA ALA A 20 27.25 -48.50 25.41
C ALA A 20 28.07 -49.38 24.45
N ASP A 21 29.37 -49.15 24.34
CA ASP A 21 30.29 -49.98 23.55
C ASP A 21 30.81 -51.21 24.32
N GLU A 22 30.55 -51.28 25.62
CA GLU A 22 30.98 -52.38 26.48
C GLU A 22 30.04 -53.59 26.43
N LYS A 23 30.60 -54.79 26.54
CA LYS A 23 29.83 -56.06 26.50
C LYS A 23 28.79 -56.19 27.61
N PHE A 24 28.98 -55.48 28.73
CA PHE A 24 28.06 -55.51 29.87
C PHE A 24 26.89 -54.53 29.75
N PHE A 25 26.84 -53.68 28.70
CA PHE A 25 25.77 -52.70 28.54
C PHE A 25 24.36 -53.29 28.57
N PRO A 26 24.05 -54.42 27.90
CA PRO A 26 22.70 -55.01 27.96
C PRO A 26 22.29 -55.42 29.38
N THR A 27 23.26 -55.86 30.20
CA THR A 27 23.04 -56.18 31.61
C THR A 27 22.69 -54.94 32.43
N LEU A 28 23.36 -53.81 32.16
CA LEU A 28 23.01 -52.53 32.80
C LEU A 28 21.63 -52.04 32.41
N VAL A 29 21.28 -52.10 31.11
CA VAL A 29 19.94 -51.71 30.64
C VAL A 29 18.88 -52.55 31.35
N LYS A 30 19.07 -53.88 31.41
CA LYS A 30 18.15 -54.79 32.11
C LYS A 30 18.00 -54.46 33.59
N ALA A 31 19.11 -54.18 34.29
CA ALA A 31 19.08 -53.79 35.70
C ALA A 31 18.32 -52.46 35.91
N ILE A 32 18.55 -51.47 35.05
CA ILE A 32 17.84 -50.18 35.09
C ILE A 32 16.33 -50.36 34.85
N GLU A 33 15.96 -51.21 33.89
CA GLU A 33 14.57 -51.53 33.58
C GLU A 33 13.86 -52.29 34.70
N GLN A 34 14.58 -53.16 35.42
CA GLN A 34 14.07 -53.89 36.60
C GLN A 34 13.85 -52.98 37.80
N GLU A 35 14.83 -52.14 38.16
CA GLU A 35 14.77 -51.27 39.34
C GLU A 35 13.85 -50.06 39.12
N LEU A 36 13.81 -49.54 37.89
CA LEU A 36 13.06 -48.33 37.55
C LEU A 36 12.19 -48.55 36.30
N PRO A 37 11.21 -49.46 36.32
CA PRO A 37 10.43 -49.83 35.13
C PRO A 37 9.66 -48.66 34.52
N LEU A 38 9.41 -48.68 33.21
CA LEU A 38 8.62 -47.62 32.55
C LEU A 38 7.17 -47.60 33.06
N PHE A 39 6.61 -48.79 33.26
CA PHE A 39 5.27 -49.02 33.81
C PHE A 39 5.39 -49.65 35.19
N ARG A 40 4.71 -49.10 36.19
CA ARG A 40 4.48 -49.80 37.46
C ARG A 40 3.10 -50.42 37.44
N TYR A 41 3.02 -51.71 37.72
CA TYR A 41 1.75 -52.39 37.94
C TYR A 41 1.08 -51.77 39.19
N ARG A 42 0.03 -50.98 38.98
CA ARG A 42 -0.90 -50.59 40.05
C ARG A 42 -2.15 -51.44 39.87
N HIS A 43 -2.51 -52.22 40.88
CA HIS A 43 -3.66 -53.11 40.86
C HIS A 43 -4.91 -52.41 40.29
N ALA A 44 -5.65 -53.15 39.44
CA ALA A 44 -7.03 -52.90 39.01
C ALA A 44 -7.35 -51.79 37.99
N SER A 45 -6.43 -51.43 37.07
CA SER A 45 -6.84 -50.69 35.86
C SER A 45 -6.30 -51.33 34.59
N TYR A 46 -7.16 -51.53 33.59
CA TYR A 46 -6.86 -52.13 32.27
C TYR A 46 -5.89 -51.30 31.39
N PHE A 47 -5.29 -50.23 31.93
CA PHE A 47 -4.43 -49.32 31.19
C PHE A 47 -3.09 -49.12 31.93
N ASN A 48 -2.02 -49.68 31.36
CA ASN A 48 -0.66 -49.42 31.83
C ASN A 48 -0.26 -47.99 31.43
N TYR A 49 -0.21 -47.07 32.41
CA TYR A 49 0.31 -45.72 32.21
C TYR A 49 1.80 -45.65 32.55
N PRO A 50 2.63 -44.98 31.72
CA PRO A 50 4.04 -44.78 32.04
C PRO A 50 4.18 -43.88 33.28
N GLU A 51 5.15 -44.17 34.15
CA GLU A 51 5.21 -43.57 35.48
C GLU A 51 5.44 -42.06 35.46
N ASN A 52 6.34 -41.59 34.59
CA ASN A 52 6.57 -40.17 34.34
C ASN A 52 7.38 -39.96 33.05
N PHE A 53 7.40 -38.72 32.58
CA PHE A 53 8.13 -38.34 31.38
C PHE A 53 9.63 -38.63 31.45
N ARG A 54 10.27 -38.45 32.63
CA ARG A 54 11.71 -38.72 32.80
C ARG A 54 12.06 -40.19 32.53
N ARG A 55 11.20 -41.15 32.93
CA ARG A 55 11.39 -42.57 32.60
C ARG A 55 11.23 -42.85 31.11
N CYS A 56 10.27 -42.19 30.45
CA CYS A 56 10.11 -42.29 29.00
C CYS A 56 11.36 -41.77 28.25
N VAL A 57 11.85 -40.58 28.62
CA VAL A 57 13.10 -40.01 28.09
C VAL A 57 14.29 -40.94 28.33
N ARG A 58 14.41 -41.55 29.51
CA ARG A 58 15.47 -42.52 29.78
C ARG A 58 15.41 -43.69 28.80
N GLN A 59 14.23 -44.27 28.56
CA GLN A 59 14.11 -45.38 27.61
C GLN A 59 14.45 -44.99 26.17
N LEU A 60 14.06 -43.79 25.74
CA LEU A 60 14.48 -43.23 24.45
C LEU A 60 16.01 -43.14 24.34
N ARG A 61 16.67 -42.64 25.39
CA ARG A 61 18.15 -42.55 25.44
C ARG A 61 18.81 -43.92 25.42
N LEU A 62 18.30 -44.88 26.21
CA LEU A 62 18.83 -46.24 26.25
C LEU A 62 18.67 -46.94 24.89
N ALA A 63 17.55 -46.74 24.19
CA ALA A 63 17.34 -47.29 22.86
C ALA A 63 18.34 -46.72 21.82
N ILE A 64 18.63 -45.41 21.88
CA ILE A 64 19.66 -44.78 21.04
C ILE A 64 21.05 -45.38 21.34
N LEU A 65 21.43 -45.44 22.62
CA LEU A 65 22.71 -46.00 23.04
C LEU A 65 22.86 -47.48 22.65
N ALA A 66 21.79 -48.26 22.79
CA ALA A 66 21.72 -49.66 22.38
C ALA A 66 21.64 -49.86 20.85
N ARG A 67 21.50 -48.78 20.07
CA ARG A 67 21.31 -48.81 18.61
C ARG A 67 20.05 -49.59 18.19
N ASP A 68 19.05 -49.63 19.07
CA ASP A 68 17.80 -50.39 18.91
C ASP A 68 16.69 -49.48 18.36
N VAL A 69 16.53 -49.52 17.03
CA VAL A 69 15.55 -48.70 16.30
C VAL A 69 14.12 -49.09 16.64
N GLU A 70 13.86 -50.37 16.90
CA GLU A 70 12.51 -50.86 17.19
C GLU A 70 12.03 -50.35 18.54
N LYS A 71 12.86 -50.50 19.59
CA LYS A 71 12.57 -49.94 20.92
C LYS A 71 12.48 -48.42 20.90
N LEU A 72 13.33 -47.75 20.11
CA LEU A 72 13.26 -46.30 19.97
C LEU A 72 11.88 -45.88 19.44
N ASN A 73 11.41 -46.52 18.37
CA ASN A 73 10.09 -46.24 17.80
C ASN A 73 8.95 -46.56 18.78
N GLU A 74 9.02 -47.69 19.49
CA GLU A 74 8.04 -48.05 20.51
C GLU A 74 7.93 -46.96 21.58
N HIS A 75 9.06 -46.51 22.12
CA HIS A 75 9.10 -45.50 23.17
C HIS A 75 8.70 -44.11 22.67
N ILE A 76 8.97 -43.77 21.40
CA ILE A 76 8.43 -42.55 20.77
C ILE A 76 6.91 -42.61 20.74
N GLN A 77 6.30 -43.74 20.34
CA GLN A 77 4.85 -43.89 20.32
C GLN A 77 4.24 -43.78 21.72
N ILE A 78 4.88 -44.37 22.73
CA ILE A 78 4.46 -44.23 24.13
C ILE A 78 4.53 -42.76 24.56
N GLY A 79 5.62 -42.07 24.26
CA GLY A 79 5.79 -40.65 24.58
C GLY A 79 4.77 -39.75 23.87
N LEU A 80 4.48 -39.99 22.60
CA LEU A 80 3.45 -39.26 21.85
C LEU A 80 2.04 -39.51 22.41
N LYS A 81 1.77 -40.72 22.92
CA LYS A 81 0.47 -41.08 23.50
C LYS A 81 0.24 -40.46 24.88
N HIS A 82 1.26 -40.45 25.73
CA HIS A 82 1.10 -40.10 27.15
C HIS A 82 1.71 -38.74 27.54
N PHE A 83 2.70 -38.25 26.80
CA PHE A 83 3.49 -37.05 27.12
C PHE A 83 3.70 -36.15 25.91
N ARG A 84 2.71 -36.05 25.00
CA ARG A 84 2.86 -35.40 23.69
C ARG A 84 3.52 -34.02 23.75
N GLN A 85 3.00 -33.10 24.56
CA GLN A 85 3.53 -31.73 24.65
C GLN A 85 4.98 -31.71 25.17
N GLN A 86 5.29 -32.54 26.16
CA GLN A 86 6.63 -32.62 26.75
C GLN A 86 7.64 -33.27 25.80
N LEU A 87 7.22 -34.29 25.04
CA LEU A 87 8.07 -34.93 24.04
C LEU A 87 8.37 -33.98 22.88
N MET A 88 7.35 -33.22 22.42
CA MET A 88 7.52 -32.24 21.34
C MET A 88 8.44 -31.08 21.73
N SER A 89 8.55 -30.74 23.02
CA SER A 89 9.46 -29.71 23.52
C SER A 89 10.81 -30.24 24.00
N PHE A 90 11.03 -31.56 23.98
CA PHE A 90 12.26 -32.16 24.49
C PHE A 90 13.24 -32.47 23.36
N GLU A 91 14.45 -31.91 23.47
CA GLU A 91 15.52 -32.07 22.47
C GLU A 91 16.27 -33.41 22.63
N LEU A 92 15.59 -34.52 22.34
CA LEU A 92 16.12 -35.88 22.55
C LEU A 92 17.49 -36.08 21.89
N TYR A 93 17.57 -35.80 20.59
CA TYR A 93 18.81 -36.01 19.84
C TYR A 93 19.90 -35.03 20.24
N HIS A 94 19.57 -33.77 20.54
CA HIS A 94 20.54 -32.78 21.03
C HIS A 94 21.19 -33.26 22.33
N THR A 95 20.36 -33.58 23.33
CA THR A 95 20.84 -33.95 24.66
C THR A 95 21.50 -35.34 24.75
N THR A 96 21.44 -36.15 23.68
CA THR A 96 21.98 -37.53 23.66
C THR A 96 23.14 -37.68 22.69
N CYS A 97 23.00 -37.14 21.47
CA CYS A 97 23.98 -37.34 20.40
C CYS A 97 24.89 -36.12 20.18
N ARG A 98 24.53 -34.93 20.66
CA ARG A 98 25.25 -33.67 20.35
C ARG A 98 26.07 -33.07 21.48
N GLU A 99 25.85 -33.45 22.73
CA GLU A 99 26.55 -32.84 23.88
C GLU A 99 27.52 -33.81 24.58
N PRO A 100 28.84 -33.76 24.31
CA PRO A 100 29.48 -33.14 23.14
C PRO A 100 29.23 -33.95 21.87
N PHE A 101 29.49 -33.38 20.69
CA PHE A 101 29.37 -34.10 19.43
C PHE A 101 30.63 -34.92 19.20
N ASP A 102 30.45 -36.21 18.89
CA ASP A 102 31.54 -37.15 18.60
C ASP A 102 31.16 -37.91 17.33
N LEU A 103 31.81 -37.54 16.23
CA LEU A 103 31.54 -38.11 14.91
C LEU A 103 31.87 -39.60 14.84
N SER A 104 32.90 -40.05 15.55
CA SER A 104 33.35 -41.45 15.54
C SER A 104 32.32 -42.37 16.22
N TRP A 105 31.67 -41.89 17.28
CA TRP A 105 30.56 -42.59 17.90
C TRP A 105 29.28 -42.45 17.08
N PHE A 106 28.97 -41.24 16.61
CA PHE A 106 27.73 -40.94 15.89
C PHE A 106 27.58 -41.73 14.58
N SER A 107 28.67 -41.86 13.80
CA SER A 107 28.70 -42.61 12.54
C SER A 107 28.38 -44.11 12.70
N ARG A 108 28.51 -44.66 13.91
CA ARG A 108 28.19 -46.07 14.23
C ARG A 108 26.72 -46.31 14.58
N LEU A 109 25.91 -45.25 14.69
CA LEU A 109 24.46 -45.38 14.91
C LEU A 109 23.76 -45.90 13.64
N PRO A 110 22.55 -46.48 13.75
CA PRO A 110 21.73 -46.79 12.58
C PRO A 110 21.42 -45.55 11.74
N THR A 111 21.44 -45.66 10.41
CA THR A 111 21.23 -44.52 9.47
C THR A 111 19.96 -43.72 9.76
N VAL A 112 18.87 -44.37 10.18
CA VAL A 112 17.62 -43.69 10.53
C VAL A 112 17.75 -42.75 11.75
N ILE A 113 18.57 -43.14 12.73
CA ILE A 113 18.87 -42.29 13.91
C ILE A 113 19.80 -41.16 13.48
N GLN A 114 20.81 -41.46 12.66
CA GLN A 114 21.71 -40.45 12.12
C GLN A 114 20.95 -39.39 11.32
N ALA A 115 20.08 -39.80 10.40
CA ALA A 115 19.28 -38.90 9.57
C ALA A 115 18.34 -38.01 10.41
N ALA A 116 17.63 -38.58 11.39
CA ALA A 116 16.75 -37.82 12.27
C ALA A 116 17.51 -36.81 13.15
N ALA A 117 18.71 -37.18 13.62
CA ALA A 117 19.55 -36.30 14.43
C ALA A 117 20.21 -35.20 13.59
N LEU A 118 20.76 -35.54 12.42
CA LEU A 118 21.39 -34.58 11.51
C LEU A 118 20.40 -33.54 10.98
N ASP A 119 19.16 -33.93 10.68
CA ASP A 119 18.10 -32.99 10.29
C ASP A 119 17.95 -31.88 11.34
N ILE A 120 17.88 -32.25 12.62
CA ILE A 120 17.78 -31.28 13.71
C ILE A 120 19.08 -30.46 13.87
N PHE A 121 20.24 -31.10 13.83
CA PHE A 121 21.52 -30.43 14.14
C PHE A 121 21.90 -29.43 13.07
N VAL A 122 21.81 -29.83 11.80
CA VAL A 122 22.15 -28.99 10.65
C VAL A 122 21.27 -27.76 10.62
N TYR A 123 19.95 -27.90 10.75
CA TYR A 123 19.06 -26.72 10.74
C TYR A 123 19.26 -25.82 11.97
N ALA A 124 19.43 -26.38 13.17
CA ALA A 124 19.74 -25.59 14.37
C ALA A 124 21.03 -24.77 14.20
N ASP A 125 22.05 -25.35 13.57
CA ASP A 125 23.30 -24.64 13.28
C ASP A 125 23.17 -23.62 12.17
N ILE A 126 22.37 -23.88 11.12
CA ILE A 126 22.05 -22.90 10.09
C ILE A 126 21.29 -21.70 10.68
N HIS A 127 20.32 -21.93 11.57
CA HIS A 127 19.55 -20.86 12.21
C HIS A 127 20.43 -19.86 12.95
N GLN A 128 21.50 -20.37 13.56
CA GLN A 128 22.45 -19.57 14.34
C GLN A 128 23.74 -19.26 13.57
N LEU A 129 23.94 -19.76 12.35
CA LEU A 129 25.19 -19.71 11.59
C LEU A 129 26.38 -20.30 12.34
N ASN A 130 26.20 -21.37 13.10
CA ASN A 130 27.30 -22.12 13.73
C ASN A 130 28.06 -22.96 12.69
N PRO A 131 29.31 -23.41 12.96
CA PRO A 131 30.06 -24.24 12.04
C PRO A 131 29.30 -25.51 11.61
N LEU A 132 29.44 -25.89 10.34
CA LEU A 132 28.86 -27.12 9.77
C LEU A 132 29.93 -28.15 9.39
N ASP A 133 31.22 -27.82 9.57
CA ASP A 133 32.34 -28.65 9.13
C ASP A 133 32.32 -30.03 9.83
N ASP A 134 31.87 -30.09 11.08
CA ASP A 134 31.70 -31.33 11.86
C ASP A 134 30.76 -32.36 11.21
N TYR A 135 29.85 -31.91 10.35
CA TYR A 135 28.88 -32.77 9.67
C TYR A 135 29.18 -32.98 8.19
N LEU A 136 29.98 -32.10 7.56
CA LEU A 136 30.09 -32.02 6.10
C LEU A 136 30.67 -33.30 5.51
N GLU A 137 31.82 -33.75 6.02
CA GLU A 137 32.47 -34.99 5.56
C GLU A 137 31.57 -36.21 5.78
N HIS A 138 30.85 -36.21 6.90
CA HIS A 138 29.93 -37.30 7.23
C HIS A 138 28.70 -37.33 6.33
N LEU A 139 28.11 -36.16 6.04
CA LEU A 139 27.01 -36.02 5.08
C LEU A 139 27.46 -36.43 3.68
N ASP A 140 28.69 -36.08 3.29
CA ASP A 140 29.27 -36.44 2.00
C ASP A 140 29.44 -37.95 1.84
N SER A 141 29.74 -38.67 2.93
CA SER A 141 29.81 -40.14 2.92
C SER A 141 28.49 -40.81 2.48
N PHE A 142 27.36 -40.12 2.59
CA PHE A 142 26.03 -40.59 2.14
C PHE A 142 25.64 -40.13 0.73
N ARG A 143 26.52 -39.45 -0.01
CA ARG A 143 26.25 -38.95 -1.37
C ARG A 143 25.73 -40.02 -2.34
N GLU A 144 26.27 -41.24 -2.21
CA GLU A 144 25.94 -42.40 -3.05
C GLU A 144 24.97 -43.39 -2.36
N LEU A 145 24.32 -42.99 -1.26
CA LEU A 145 23.44 -43.88 -0.51
C LEU A 145 22.09 -44.12 -1.22
N ASP A 146 21.94 -45.22 -1.94
CA ASP A 146 20.71 -45.57 -2.67
C ASP A 146 19.53 -46.07 -1.78
N GLU A 147 19.57 -45.78 -0.47
CA GLU A 147 18.54 -46.18 0.48
C GLU A 147 17.32 -45.23 0.40
N PRO A 148 16.12 -45.71 -0.02
CA PRO A 148 15.01 -44.81 -0.36
C PRO A 148 14.43 -44.01 0.79
N ARG A 149 14.57 -44.46 2.04
CA ARG A 149 13.91 -43.83 3.19
C ARG A 149 14.67 -42.62 3.72
N ASN A 150 15.99 -42.70 3.84
CA ASN A 150 16.83 -41.67 4.46
C ASN A 150 17.89 -41.10 3.52
N GLY A 151 18.31 -41.82 2.48
CA GLY A 151 19.26 -41.32 1.47
C GLY A 151 18.86 -39.96 0.90
N PRO A 152 17.61 -39.78 0.44
CA PRO A 152 17.11 -38.48 0.01
C PRO A 152 17.26 -37.37 1.07
N LEU A 153 16.87 -37.63 2.32
CA LEU A 153 16.98 -36.63 3.39
C LEU A 153 18.44 -36.20 3.64
N LEU A 154 19.37 -37.16 3.68
CA LEU A 154 20.79 -36.88 3.91
C LEU A 154 21.40 -36.07 2.76
N ARG A 155 21.01 -36.36 1.51
CA ARG A 155 21.39 -35.55 0.34
C ARG A 155 20.76 -34.16 0.36
N ASP A 156 19.53 -33.98 0.86
CA ASP A 156 18.95 -32.65 1.08
C ASP A 156 19.80 -31.83 2.05
N LEU A 157 20.23 -32.42 3.16
CA LEU A 157 21.08 -31.75 4.16
C LEU A 157 22.44 -31.37 3.55
N LEU A 158 23.10 -32.29 2.84
CA LEU A 158 24.35 -32.04 2.14
C LEU A 158 24.21 -30.89 1.13
N THR A 159 23.23 -30.98 0.23
CA THR A 159 23.00 -29.96 -0.80
C THR A 159 22.62 -28.61 -0.21
N THR A 160 21.91 -28.58 0.92
CA THR A 160 21.64 -27.34 1.67
C THR A 160 22.93 -26.69 2.14
N THR A 161 23.82 -27.45 2.76
CA THR A 161 25.10 -26.95 3.24
C THR A 161 25.99 -26.48 2.08
N LEU A 162 26.04 -27.22 0.97
CA LEU A 162 26.79 -26.84 -0.23
C LEU A 162 26.28 -25.52 -0.82
N VAL A 163 24.96 -25.33 -0.95
CA VAL A 163 24.39 -24.06 -1.46
C VAL A 163 24.75 -22.90 -0.53
N LEU A 164 24.70 -23.08 0.79
CA LEU A 164 25.08 -22.04 1.76
C LEU A 164 26.57 -21.66 1.69
N ARG A 165 27.43 -22.63 1.35
CA ARG A 165 28.86 -22.44 1.08
C ARG A 165 29.15 -21.90 -0.32
N GLY A 166 28.13 -21.83 -1.18
CA GLY A 166 28.22 -21.34 -2.56
C GLY A 166 28.69 -22.38 -3.57
N GLU A 167 28.70 -23.65 -3.21
CA GLU A 167 29.10 -24.79 -4.06
C GLU A 167 27.89 -25.25 -4.93
N LEU A 168 27.41 -24.33 -5.79
CA LEU A 168 26.12 -24.46 -6.47
C LEU A 168 26.06 -25.59 -7.51
N ASP A 169 27.12 -25.77 -8.30
CA ASP A 169 27.17 -26.81 -9.34
C ASP A 169 27.17 -28.22 -8.75
N GLU A 170 27.92 -28.41 -7.66
CA GLU A 170 27.99 -29.67 -6.96
C GLU A 170 26.65 -30.01 -6.30
N ALA A 171 26.02 -29.03 -5.63
CA ALA A 171 24.68 -29.19 -5.11
C ALA A 171 23.68 -29.57 -6.22
N ALA A 172 23.73 -28.90 -7.37
CA ALA A 172 22.85 -29.19 -8.50
C ALA A 172 23.02 -30.62 -9.03
N ALA A 173 24.25 -31.13 -9.12
CA ALA A 173 24.56 -32.48 -9.58
C ALA A 173 23.99 -33.56 -8.65
N ILE A 174 24.11 -33.40 -7.32
CA ILE A 174 23.58 -34.36 -6.35
C ILE A 174 22.05 -34.45 -6.44
N LEU A 175 21.37 -33.31 -6.64
CA LEU A 175 19.90 -33.22 -6.72
C LEU A 175 19.30 -33.99 -7.92
N GLU A 176 20.09 -34.38 -8.92
CA GLU A 176 19.62 -35.20 -10.03
C GLU A 176 19.21 -36.63 -9.61
N LYS A 177 19.67 -37.10 -8.44
CA LYS A 177 19.32 -38.43 -7.93
C LYS A 177 17.92 -38.52 -7.33
N ASP A 178 17.36 -37.38 -6.93
CA ASP A 178 16.17 -37.31 -6.06
C ASP A 178 15.02 -36.54 -6.71
N LEU A 179 14.84 -36.66 -8.03
CA LEU A 179 13.84 -35.89 -8.78
C LEU A 179 12.38 -36.28 -8.49
N ASP A 180 12.15 -37.34 -7.73
CA ASP A 180 10.84 -37.82 -7.29
C ASP A 180 10.39 -37.17 -5.96
N VAL A 181 11.28 -36.50 -5.24
CA VAL A 181 10.99 -35.87 -3.95
C VAL A 181 10.91 -34.35 -4.03
N SER A 182 10.05 -33.76 -3.20
CA SER A 182 9.72 -32.34 -3.25
C SER A 182 10.93 -31.43 -2.99
N TYR A 183 11.76 -31.76 -1.98
CA TYR A 183 12.86 -30.90 -1.57
C TYR A 183 13.88 -30.69 -2.69
N ALA A 184 14.08 -31.68 -3.57
CA ALA A 184 15.09 -31.60 -4.62
C ALA A 184 14.75 -30.47 -5.60
N TRP A 185 13.47 -30.37 -5.97
CA TRP A 185 12.96 -29.28 -6.79
C TRP A 185 12.97 -27.92 -6.09
N VAL A 186 12.77 -27.89 -4.77
CA VAL A 186 12.88 -26.67 -3.97
C VAL A 186 14.33 -26.16 -3.97
N ARG A 187 15.32 -27.04 -3.81
CA ARG A 187 16.76 -26.68 -3.88
C ARG A 187 17.18 -26.26 -5.29
N LYS A 188 16.73 -26.98 -6.32
CA LYS A 188 16.94 -26.55 -7.72
C LYS A 188 16.33 -25.18 -8.00
N GLY A 189 15.14 -24.91 -7.46
CA GLY A 189 14.50 -23.59 -7.55
C GLY A 189 15.33 -22.49 -6.89
N TRP A 190 15.91 -22.78 -5.72
CA TRP A 190 16.81 -21.85 -5.03
C TRP A 190 18.10 -21.61 -5.82
N ILE A 191 18.76 -22.66 -6.31
CA ILE A 191 19.98 -22.54 -7.14
C ILE A 191 19.68 -21.72 -8.41
N ALA A 192 18.59 -22.01 -9.11
CA ALA A 192 18.17 -21.27 -10.30
C ALA A 192 17.91 -19.78 -9.99
N LEU A 193 17.31 -19.47 -8.83
CA LEU A 193 17.14 -18.09 -8.38
C LEU A 193 18.50 -17.39 -8.22
N LEU A 194 19.47 -18.05 -7.57
CA LEU A 194 20.81 -17.50 -7.39
C LEU A 194 21.53 -17.32 -8.74
N ARG A 195 21.29 -18.18 -9.73
CA ARG A 195 21.82 -18.01 -11.10
C ARG A 195 21.11 -16.94 -11.92
N GLY A 196 20.06 -16.32 -11.38
CA GLY A 196 19.25 -15.32 -12.11
C GLY A 196 18.28 -15.94 -13.13
N GLU A 197 18.09 -17.26 -13.09
CA GLU A 197 17.20 -18.03 -13.95
C GLU A 197 15.77 -18.04 -13.39
N TYR A 198 15.17 -16.85 -13.21
CA TYR A 198 13.94 -16.67 -12.44
C TYR A 198 12.76 -17.53 -12.92
N THR A 199 12.59 -17.67 -14.23
CA THR A 199 11.52 -18.49 -14.84
C THR A 199 11.70 -19.97 -14.51
N THR A 200 12.94 -20.45 -14.56
CA THR A 200 13.31 -21.81 -14.20
C THR A 200 13.11 -22.04 -12.71
N ALA A 201 13.51 -21.08 -11.88
CA ALA A 201 13.31 -21.11 -10.44
C ALA A 201 11.84 -21.30 -10.07
N ALA A 202 10.94 -20.48 -10.61
CA ALA A 202 9.51 -20.58 -10.35
C ALA A 202 8.93 -21.94 -10.77
N LYS A 203 9.29 -22.45 -11.96
CA LYS A 203 8.86 -23.78 -12.42
C LYS A 203 9.33 -24.90 -11.51
N HIS A 204 10.56 -24.83 -11.02
CA HIS A 204 11.09 -25.81 -10.07
C HIS A 204 10.32 -25.80 -8.75
N TYR A 205 10.07 -24.62 -8.18
CA TYR A 205 9.24 -24.53 -6.97
C TYR A 205 7.81 -25.05 -7.18
N GLU A 206 7.17 -24.72 -8.30
CA GLU A 206 5.84 -25.24 -8.65
C GLU A 206 5.83 -26.78 -8.72
N LYS A 207 6.87 -27.38 -9.31
CA LYS A 207 7.05 -28.85 -9.33
C LYS A 207 7.27 -29.42 -7.92
N GLY A 208 8.07 -28.77 -7.09
CA GLY A 208 8.24 -29.11 -5.68
C GLY A 208 6.91 -29.10 -4.91
N ARG A 209 6.06 -28.09 -5.13
CA ARG A 209 4.72 -28.00 -4.52
C ARG A 209 3.80 -29.13 -4.99
N ALA A 210 3.85 -29.48 -6.28
CA ALA A 210 3.06 -30.58 -6.83
C ALA A 210 3.45 -31.93 -6.19
N LEU A 211 4.74 -32.20 -6.00
CA LEU A 211 5.22 -33.40 -5.33
C LEU A 211 4.85 -33.43 -3.84
N LEU A 212 4.93 -32.29 -3.14
CA LEU A 212 4.52 -32.17 -1.74
C LEU A 212 3.02 -32.47 -1.55
N LYS A 213 2.19 -32.03 -2.50
CA LYS A 213 0.76 -32.34 -2.53
C LYS A 213 0.52 -33.84 -2.65
N THR A 214 1.28 -34.54 -3.48
CA THR A 214 1.15 -35.99 -3.68
C THR A 214 1.63 -36.77 -2.46
N SER A 215 2.76 -36.39 -1.86
CA SER A 215 3.36 -37.12 -0.72
C SER A 215 2.54 -37.00 0.57
N THR A 216 1.93 -35.84 0.82
CA THR A 216 1.14 -35.61 2.05
C THR A 216 -0.21 -36.34 2.07
N ARG A 217 -0.68 -36.88 0.93
CA ARG A 217 -2.00 -37.52 0.73
C ARG A 217 -3.20 -36.69 1.20
N LYS A 218 -3.01 -35.41 1.55
CA LYS A 218 -4.04 -34.47 2.02
C LYS A 218 -4.69 -33.79 0.81
N ARG A 219 -6.02 -33.89 0.71
CA ARG A 219 -6.80 -33.24 -0.37
C ARG A 219 -7.17 -31.78 -0.07
N LYS A 220 -7.14 -31.36 1.21
CA LYS A 220 -7.41 -30.01 1.70
C LYS A 220 -6.30 -29.58 2.68
N ASN A 221 -5.95 -28.30 2.71
CA ASN A 221 -4.86 -27.72 3.53
C ASN A 221 -3.53 -28.45 3.34
N ILE A 222 -3.04 -28.49 2.10
CA ILE A 222 -1.69 -28.99 1.81
C ILE A 222 -0.71 -27.98 2.41
N PRO A 223 0.19 -28.41 3.31
CA PRO A 223 1.11 -27.50 3.94
C PRO A 223 2.08 -26.91 2.90
N TYR A 224 2.56 -25.70 3.16
CA TYR A 224 3.66 -25.13 2.40
C TYR A 224 5.00 -25.77 2.80
N PHE A 225 6.10 -25.39 2.14
CA PHE A 225 7.44 -25.86 2.48
C PHE A 225 7.80 -25.50 3.93
N TYR A 226 8.29 -26.48 4.69
CA TYR A 226 8.75 -26.31 6.07
C TYR A 226 10.23 -25.93 6.19
N HIS A 227 10.96 -25.80 5.07
CA HIS A 227 12.36 -25.39 5.06
C HIS A 227 12.49 -23.90 4.67
N PHE A 228 13.55 -23.24 5.13
CA PHE A 228 13.80 -21.82 4.84
C PHE A 228 13.96 -21.52 3.34
N SER A 229 14.39 -22.51 2.54
CA SER A 229 14.50 -22.37 1.08
C SER A 229 13.15 -22.08 0.41
N GLY A 230 12.03 -22.34 1.10
CA GLY A 230 10.69 -21.93 0.70
C GLY A 230 10.44 -20.42 0.74
N LEU A 231 11.24 -19.64 1.50
CA LEU A 231 11.17 -18.18 1.53
C LEU A 231 11.56 -17.55 0.19
N PHE A 232 12.38 -18.24 -0.60
CA PHE A 232 12.92 -17.70 -1.85
C PHE A 232 11.95 -17.87 -3.04
N TYR A 233 10.93 -18.72 -2.94
CA TYR A 233 9.91 -18.84 -4.00
C TYR A 233 9.08 -17.55 -4.17
N PRO A 234 8.51 -16.94 -3.10
CA PRO A 234 7.90 -15.63 -3.20
C PRO A 234 8.79 -14.55 -3.82
N LEU A 235 10.10 -14.58 -3.54
CA LEU A 235 11.07 -13.66 -4.14
C LEU A 235 11.21 -13.86 -5.65
N ALA A 236 11.29 -15.12 -6.11
CA ALA A 236 11.27 -15.44 -7.54
C ALA A 236 9.97 -14.97 -8.22
N LEU A 237 8.81 -15.14 -7.56
CA LEU A 237 7.53 -14.66 -8.06
C LEU A 237 7.49 -13.14 -8.19
N PHE A 238 7.93 -12.40 -7.17
CA PHE A 238 8.02 -10.94 -7.24
C PHE A 238 8.94 -10.47 -8.36
N ARG A 239 10.09 -11.13 -8.56
CA ARG A 239 10.99 -10.77 -9.66
C ARG A 239 10.35 -10.98 -11.04
N LEU A 240 9.56 -12.04 -11.22
CA LEU A 240 8.93 -12.38 -12.50
C LEU A 240 7.67 -11.58 -12.81
N ARG A 241 6.81 -11.40 -11.80
CA ARG A 241 5.42 -10.94 -11.97
C ARG A 241 5.12 -9.65 -11.20
N ASP A 242 6.05 -9.18 -10.38
CA ASP A 242 5.94 -7.98 -9.54
C ASP A 242 4.58 -7.89 -8.83
N VAL A 243 3.75 -6.88 -9.13
CA VAL A 243 2.42 -6.70 -8.54
C VAL A 243 1.50 -7.90 -8.78
N ALA A 244 1.61 -8.58 -9.93
CA ALA A 244 0.78 -9.74 -10.25
C ALA A 244 1.13 -10.99 -9.41
N ALA A 245 2.28 -11.03 -8.74
CA ALA A 245 2.62 -12.09 -7.79
C ALA A 245 1.87 -11.98 -6.46
N VAL A 246 1.36 -10.79 -6.12
CA VAL A 246 0.85 -10.47 -4.78
C VAL A 246 -0.23 -11.46 -4.29
N PRO A 247 -1.27 -11.84 -5.07
CA PRO A 247 -2.29 -12.77 -4.60
C PRO A 247 -1.71 -14.14 -4.20
N GLU A 248 -0.77 -14.65 -5.00
CA GLU A 248 -0.12 -15.94 -4.75
C GLU A 248 0.79 -15.87 -3.51
N VAL A 249 1.58 -14.80 -3.38
CA VAL A 249 2.45 -14.59 -2.21
C VAL A 249 1.63 -14.48 -0.93
N LEU A 250 0.53 -13.71 -0.93
CA LEU A 250 -0.35 -13.60 0.24
C LEU A 250 -1.00 -14.95 0.59
N GLN A 251 -1.35 -15.76 -0.41
CA GLN A 251 -1.84 -17.12 -0.16
C GLN A 251 -0.78 -18.00 0.51
N ILE A 252 0.47 -17.94 0.05
CA ILE A 252 1.59 -18.67 0.66
C ILE A 252 1.78 -18.23 2.11
N VAL A 253 1.87 -16.93 2.37
CA VAL A 253 2.10 -16.41 3.73
C VAL A 253 0.94 -16.80 4.66
N ASN A 254 -0.31 -16.62 4.24
CA ASN A 254 -1.47 -17.01 5.04
C ASN A 254 -1.51 -18.51 5.34
N GLN A 255 -1.00 -19.35 4.42
CA GLN A 255 -0.86 -20.78 4.66
C GLN A 255 0.24 -21.06 5.71
N THR A 256 1.41 -20.43 5.59
CA THR A 256 2.50 -20.58 6.57
C THR A 256 2.16 -20.08 7.96
N GLU A 257 1.35 -19.01 8.07
CA GLU A 257 0.79 -18.50 9.33
C GLU A 257 -0.10 -19.57 10.00
N LYS A 258 -0.99 -20.19 9.23
CA LYS A 258 -1.91 -21.23 9.74
C LYS A 258 -1.19 -22.51 10.15
N ASP A 259 -0.14 -22.88 9.42
CA ASP A 259 0.62 -24.11 9.66
C ASP A 259 1.63 -23.97 10.82
N GLY A 260 1.84 -22.76 11.36
CA GLY A 260 2.81 -22.51 12.42
C GLY A 260 4.25 -22.70 11.94
N ASN A 261 4.57 -22.20 10.74
CA ASN A 261 5.89 -22.37 10.15
C ASN A 261 6.99 -21.68 10.99
N GLU A 262 8.12 -22.35 11.20
CA GLU A 262 9.23 -21.85 12.00
C GLU A 262 9.86 -20.55 11.44
N TYR A 263 9.77 -20.34 10.12
CA TYR A 263 10.31 -19.16 9.43
C TYR A 263 9.30 -18.02 9.26
N LEU A 264 8.29 -17.95 10.15
CA LEU A 264 7.16 -17.04 10.02
C LEU A 264 7.57 -15.58 9.86
N GLU A 265 8.62 -15.14 10.57
CA GLU A 265 9.15 -13.77 10.46
C GLU A 265 9.57 -13.39 9.04
N GLY A 266 10.18 -14.34 8.31
CA GLY A 266 10.55 -14.16 6.91
C GLY A 266 9.30 -14.03 6.02
N TYR A 267 8.28 -14.87 6.24
CA TYR A 267 7.02 -14.80 5.50
C TYR A 267 6.22 -13.53 5.79
N LEU A 268 6.19 -13.05 7.04
CA LEU A 268 5.57 -11.76 7.39
C LEU A 268 6.29 -10.59 6.72
N SER A 269 7.61 -10.67 6.58
CA SER A 269 8.38 -9.67 5.83
C SER A 269 8.04 -9.68 4.32
N LEU A 270 7.78 -10.86 3.75
CA LEU A 270 7.29 -10.99 2.37
C LEU A 270 5.85 -10.47 2.19
N LYS A 271 5.00 -10.60 3.23
CA LYS A 271 3.68 -9.98 3.28
C LYS A 271 3.77 -8.45 3.34
N ALA A 272 4.74 -7.91 4.06
CA ALA A 272 5.00 -6.48 4.06
C ALA A 272 5.39 -5.98 2.66
N LEU A 273 6.25 -6.73 1.96
CA LEU A 273 6.61 -6.46 0.56
C LEU A 273 5.38 -6.52 -0.37
N ALA A 274 4.50 -7.50 -0.17
CA ALA A 274 3.24 -7.59 -0.91
C ALA A 274 2.35 -6.36 -0.68
N PHE A 275 2.26 -5.85 0.55
CA PHE A 275 1.53 -4.62 0.87
C PHE A 275 2.19 -3.38 0.27
N ALA A 276 3.52 -3.28 0.31
CA ALA A 276 4.24 -2.20 -0.35
C ALA A 276 3.94 -2.17 -1.86
N ARG A 277 3.84 -3.33 -2.53
CA ARG A 277 3.45 -3.44 -3.94
C ARG A 277 1.99 -3.13 -4.23
N GLN A 278 1.13 -3.15 -3.21
CA GLN A 278 -0.25 -2.64 -3.27
C GLN A 278 -0.35 -1.16 -2.87
N ASN A 279 0.77 -0.45 -2.73
CA ASN A 279 0.84 0.92 -2.23
C ASN A 279 0.31 1.12 -0.78
N LYS A 280 0.26 0.05 0.02
CA LYS A 280 -0.16 0.02 1.43
C LYS A 280 1.04 0.18 2.35
N MET A 281 1.69 1.34 2.26
CA MET A 281 2.99 1.59 2.90
C MET A 281 2.91 1.67 4.42
N VAL A 282 1.79 2.16 4.96
CA VAL A 282 1.59 2.23 6.42
C VAL A 282 1.53 0.83 7.00
N GLU A 283 0.75 -0.05 6.39
CA GLU A 283 0.58 -1.45 6.78
C GLU A 283 1.88 -2.24 6.57
N ALA A 284 2.59 -2.00 5.46
CA ALA A 284 3.88 -2.63 5.21
C ALA A 284 4.93 -2.26 6.28
N ARG A 285 5.03 -0.97 6.63
CA ARG A 285 5.95 -0.49 7.66
C ARG A 285 5.58 -0.98 9.05
N ALA A 286 4.29 -0.94 9.40
CA ALA A 286 3.79 -1.46 10.66
C ALA A 286 4.09 -2.95 10.82
N LEU A 287 3.93 -3.73 9.74
CA LEU A 287 4.23 -5.15 9.77
C LEU A 287 5.73 -5.42 9.95
N LEU A 288 6.60 -4.69 9.25
CA LEU A 288 8.06 -4.80 9.44
C LEU A 288 8.53 -4.40 10.83
N ALA A 289 7.93 -3.35 11.42
CA ALA A 289 8.24 -2.90 12.78
C ALA A 289 7.80 -3.91 13.85
N GLY A 290 6.74 -4.69 13.57
CA GLY A 290 6.22 -5.71 14.47
C GLY A 290 6.98 -7.05 14.43
N VAL A 291 7.94 -7.25 13.52
CA VAL A 291 8.74 -8.48 13.46
C VAL A 291 9.81 -8.44 14.57
N PRO A 292 9.81 -9.38 15.54
CA PRO A 292 10.79 -9.41 16.63
C PRO A 292 12.23 -9.50 16.12
N GLY A 293 13.15 -8.74 16.73
CA GLY A 293 14.57 -8.69 16.33
C GLY A 293 15.57 -9.32 17.31
N HIS A 294 15.11 -9.87 18.44
CA HIS A 294 15.98 -10.18 19.59
C HIS A 294 16.74 -11.51 19.48
N HIS A 295 16.19 -12.51 18.77
CA HIS A 295 16.85 -13.81 18.54
C HIS A 295 16.53 -14.33 17.13
N PRO A 296 17.13 -13.74 16.08
CA PRO A 296 16.75 -14.04 14.72
C PRO A 296 17.19 -15.42 14.26
N ILE A 297 16.26 -16.16 13.62
CA ILE A 297 16.61 -17.26 12.73
C ILE A 297 17.28 -16.64 11.49
N ALA A 298 18.55 -16.95 11.24
CA ALA A 298 19.37 -16.21 10.27
C ALA A 298 18.77 -16.11 8.85
N PRO A 299 18.25 -17.19 8.22
CA PRO A 299 17.56 -17.07 6.93
C PRO A 299 16.33 -16.14 6.94
N SER A 300 15.50 -16.22 8.00
CA SER A 300 14.33 -15.34 8.15
C SER A 300 14.75 -13.88 8.30
N TYR A 301 15.82 -13.63 9.06
CA TYR A 301 16.34 -12.30 9.29
C TYR A 301 17.00 -11.69 8.05
N LEU A 302 17.66 -12.50 7.23
CA LEU A 302 18.15 -12.08 5.92
C LEU A 302 16.98 -11.59 5.05
N VAL A 303 15.92 -12.38 4.92
CA VAL A 303 14.72 -12.00 4.13
C VAL A 303 14.03 -10.78 4.72
N SER A 304 13.95 -10.68 6.05
CA SER A 304 13.40 -9.51 6.74
C SER A 304 14.21 -8.25 6.47
N SER A 305 15.55 -8.36 6.45
CA SER A 305 16.45 -7.24 6.20
C SER A 305 16.45 -6.82 4.72
N LEU A 306 16.32 -7.77 3.80
CA LEU A 306 16.07 -7.50 2.38
C LEU A 306 14.73 -6.76 2.18
N ALA A 307 13.64 -7.23 2.79
CA ALA A 307 12.36 -6.55 2.73
C ALA A 307 12.43 -5.14 3.34
N THR A 308 13.13 -4.97 4.46
CA THR A 308 13.39 -3.64 5.07
C THR A 308 14.14 -2.73 4.10
N TYR A 309 15.20 -3.24 3.47
CA TYR A 309 15.97 -2.51 2.48
C TYR A 309 15.12 -2.07 1.28
N TRP A 310 14.28 -2.95 0.72
CA TRP A 310 13.46 -2.61 -0.45
C TRP A 310 12.30 -1.65 -0.15
N ILE A 311 11.73 -1.70 1.07
CA ILE A 311 10.53 -0.93 1.45
C ILE A 311 10.90 0.40 2.09
N SER A 312 11.88 0.38 3.00
CA SER A 312 12.33 1.51 3.82
C SER A 312 13.85 1.46 4.03
N PRO A 313 14.67 1.77 3.00
CA PRO A 313 16.14 1.67 3.09
C PRO A 313 16.74 2.39 4.30
N GLN A 314 16.17 3.53 4.69
CA GLN A 314 16.61 4.32 5.84
C GLN A 314 16.48 3.62 7.19
N SER A 315 15.56 2.66 7.31
CA SER A 315 15.35 1.86 8.53
C SER A 315 16.32 0.68 8.64
N LEU A 316 17.11 0.39 7.59
CA LEU A 316 18.11 -0.68 7.64
C LEU A 316 19.25 -0.35 8.62
N LYS A 317 19.54 0.93 8.84
CA LYS A 317 20.57 1.38 9.80
C LYS A 317 20.30 0.90 11.23
N ASP A 318 19.03 0.72 11.61
CA ASP A 318 18.63 0.27 12.93
C ASP A 318 19.02 -1.20 13.17
N ARG A 319 19.37 -1.93 12.10
CA ARG A 319 19.78 -3.34 12.10
C ARG A 319 21.29 -3.54 11.98
N THR A 320 22.08 -2.46 11.91
CA THR A 320 23.53 -2.52 11.62
C THR A 320 24.30 -3.45 12.55
N SER A 321 24.06 -3.37 13.87
CA SER A 321 24.77 -4.18 14.86
C SER A 321 24.53 -5.68 14.66
N GLN A 322 23.27 -6.07 14.49
CA GLN A 322 22.88 -7.46 14.30
C GLN A 322 23.33 -8.00 12.93
N LEU A 323 23.23 -7.20 11.86
CA LEU A 323 23.74 -7.55 10.54
C LEU A 323 25.26 -7.77 10.57
N THR A 324 25.99 -6.91 11.27
CA THR A 324 27.45 -7.04 11.44
C THR A 324 27.80 -8.32 12.20
N ALA A 325 27.11 -8.61 13.31
CA ALA A 325 27.33 -9.83 14.09
C ALA A 325 27.07 -11.10 13.27
N LEU A 326 25.98 -11.13 12.49
CA LEU A 326 25.65 -12.24 11.60
C LEU A 326 26.64 -12.35 10.44
N TYR A 327 27.08 -11.24 9.86
CA TYR A 327 28.08 -11.22 8.79
C TYR A 327 29.41 -11.84 9.25
N GLU A 328 29.94 -11.38 10.39
CA GLU A 328 31.20 -11.90 10.93
C GLU A 328 31.09 -13.40 11.25
N LYS A 329 29.95 -13.82 11.81
CA LYS A 329 29.70 -15.23 12.11
C LYS A 329 29.58 -16.08 10.83
N ALA A 330 28.84 -15.60 9.83
CA ALA A 330 28.68 -16.25 8.53
C ALA A 330 30.03 -16.43 7.83
N ARG A 331 30.83 -15.35 7.79
CA ARG A 331 32.16 -15.32 7.17
C ARG A 331 33.11 -16.28 7.86
N LYS A 332 33.17 -16.24 9.20
CA LYS A 332 34.04 -17.11 10.01
C LYS A 332 33.71 -18.59 9.82
N ASN A 333 32.43 -18.95 9.72
CA ASN A 333 31.96 -20.33 9.71
C ASN A 333 31.65 -20.87 8.30
N GLY A 334 32.13 -20.21 7.24
CA GLY A 334 32.08 -20.73 5.87
C GLY A 334 30.74 -20.57 5.13
N TYR A 335 29.77 -19.81 5.66
CA TYR A 335 28.50 -19.52 4.99
C TYR A 335 28.67 -18.43 3.91
N ARG A 336 29.48 -18.71 2.89
CA ARG A 336 29.96 -17.71 1.91
C ARG A 336 28.82 -16.94 1.25
N TRP A 337 27.75 -17.62 0.84
CA TRP A 337 26.60 -16.96 0.20
C TRP A 337 25.85 -16.04 1.17
N ILE A 338 25.53 -16.50 2.38
CA ILE A 338 24.85 -15.66 3.39
C ILE A 338 25.74 -14.47 3.77
N ALA A 339 27.05 -14.69 3.98
CA ALA A 339 27.99 -13.64 4.29
C ALA A 339 28.02 -12.57 3.18
N ALA A 340 28.00 -12.98 1.91
CA ALA A 340 27.94 -12.06 0.79
C ALA A 340 26.64 -11.24 0.77
N GLU A 341 25.48 -11.86 0.99
CA GLU A 341 24.21 -11.11 1.02
C GLU A 341 24.12 -10.15 2.22
N LEU A 342 24.61 -10.55 3.40
CA LEU A 342 24.69 -9.68 4.57
C LEU A 342 25.66 -8.51 4.34
N ALA A 343 26.80 -8.75 3.69
CA ALA A 343 27.73 -7.70 3.30
C ALA A 343 27.11 -6.72 2.29
N GLY A 344 26.30 -7.23 1.34
CA GLY A 344 25.55 -6.38 0.41
C GLY A 344 24.54 -5.47 1.11
N LEU A 345 23.81 -6.00 2.11
CA LEU A 345 22.92 -5.20 2.96
C LEU A 345 23.68 -4.15 3.78
N LEU A 346 24.80 -4.51 4.40
CA LEU A 346 25.66 -3.57 5.14
C LEU A 346 26.20 -2.49 4.20
N ALA A 347 26.66 -2.84 3.00
CA ALA A 347 27.16 -1.91 2.00
C ALA A 347 26.10 -0.92 1.48
N ALA A 348 24.83 -1.24 1.65
CA ALA A 348 23.71 -0.37 1.30
C ALA A 348 23.38 0.68 2.39
N ILE A 349 23.92 0.53 3.60
CA ILE A 349 23.77 1.50 4.68
C ILE A 349 24.81 2.63 4.48
N PRO A 350 24.41 3.92 4.56
CA PRO A 350 25.34 5.03 4.42
C PRO A 350 26.51 4.98 5.42
N HIS A 351 27.69 5.41 4.97
CA HIS A 351 28.92 5.51 5.79
C HIS A 351 29.47 4.20 6.35
N GLN A 352 29.06 3.04 5.81
CA GLN A 352 29.69 1.76 6.14
C GLN A 352 31.05 1.57 5.44
N PRO A 353 31.96 0.76 6.01
CA PRO A 353 33.24 0.42 5.40
C PRO A 353 33.11 -0.12 3.98
N ALA A 354 33.99 0.34 3.08
CA ALA A 354 34.04 -0.12 1.69
C ALA A 354 34.37 -1.63 1.56
N GLU A 355 34.95 -2.24 2.60
CA GLU A 355 35.24 -3.68 2.64
C GLU A 355 33.98 -4.54 2.45
N TYR A 356 32.83 -4.13 3.00
CA TYR A 356 31.58 -4.90 2.83
C TYR A 356 31.15 -4.95 1.36
N ARG A 357 31.24 -3.83 0.64
CA ARG A 357 30.92 -3.77 -0.78
C ARG A 357 31.87 -4.64 -1.59
N ARG A 358 33.18 -4.51 -1.35
CA ARG A 358 34.20 -5.31 -2.03
C ARG A 358 34.00 -6.80 -1.78
N TYR A 359 33.81 -7.21 -0.53
CA TYR A 359 33.57 -8.61 -0.18
C TYR A 359 32.30 -9.15 -0.85
N HIS A 360 31.22 -8.37 -0.86
CA HIS A 360 29.98 -8.72 -1.56
C HIS A 360 30.22 -8.97 -3.05
N GLU A 361 30.80 -8.01 -3.77
CA GLU A 361 31.02 -8.08 -5.22
C GLU A 361 31.96 -9.23 -5.60
N GLU A 362 33.11 -9.35 -4.91
CA GLU A 362 34.10 -10.41 -5.15
C GLU A 362 33.52 -11.80 -4.88
N THR A 363 32.80 -11.96 -3.76
CA THR A 363 32.21 -13.25 -3.39
C THR A 363 31.09 -13.64 -4.34
N MET A 364 30.16 -12.73 -4.67
CA MET A 364 29.05 -13.05 -5.58
C MET A 364 29.54 -13.41 -6.98
N ALA A 365 30.57 -12.71 -7.48
CA ALA A 365 31.23 -13.07 -8.73
C ALA A 365 31.89 -14.46 -8.66
N ALA A 366 32.63 -14.74 -7.58
CA ALA A 366 33.27 -16.05 -7.39
C ALA A 366 32.27 -17.21 -7.29
N LEU A 367 31.07 -16.96 -6.74
CA LEU A 367 29.99 -17.94 -6.65
C LEU A 367 29.15 -18.04 -7.94
N SER A 368 29.40 -17.19 -8.94
CA SER A 368 28.53 -17.03 -10.12
C SER A 368 27.05 -16.84 -9.74
N ALA A 369 26.83 -16.09 -8.65
CA ALA A 369 25.51 -15.86 -8.06
C ALA A 369 25.09 -14.40 -8.22
N ASN A 370 23.80 -14.18 -8.41
CA ASN A 370 23.16 -12.87 -8.42
C ASN A 370 22.71 -12.52 -7.00
N SER A 371 22.90 -11.25 -6.62
CA SER A 371 22.50 -10.81 -5.30
C SER A 371 21.01 -10.61 -5.17
N LEU A 372 20.46 -11.15 -4.07
CA LEU A 372 19.12 -10.86 -3.63
C LEU A 372 18.93 -9.37 -3.40
N THR A 373 19.92 -8.62 -2.90
CA THR A 373 19.80 -7.17 -2.70
C THR A 373 19.35 -6.41 -3.96
N THR A 374 19.77 -6.87 -5.14
CA THR A 374 19.43 -6.30 -6.45
C THR A 374 18.18 -6.90 -7.10
N LEU A 375 17.61 -7.96 -6.51
CA LEU A 375 16.46 -8.69 -7.06
C LEU A 375 15.27 -7.77 -7.25
N ILE A 376 15.02 -6.92 -6.26
CA ILE A 376 13.96 -5.94 -6.26
C ILE A 376 14.62 -4.58 -6.11
N ARG A 377 14.37 -3.68 -7.07
CA ARG A 377 14.89 -2.32 -6.98
C ARG A 377 14.19 -1.61 -5.80
N PRO A 378 14.94 -1.05 -4.83
CA PRO A 378 14.35 -0.15 -3.85
C PRO A 378 13.77 1.02 -4.63
N GLU A 379 12.46 1.20 -4.56
CA GLU A 379 11.84 2.36 -5.17
C GLU A 379 11.95 3.50 -4.16
N GLU A 380 12.56 4.61 -4.53
CA GLU A 380 12.66 5.74 -3.61
C GLU A 380 11.26 6.29 -3.28
N GLU A 381 11.12 6.95 -2.12
CA GLU A 381 9.81 7.50 -1.71
C GLU A 381 9.25 8.46 -2.77
N TRP A 382 10.11 9.26 -3.39
CA TRP A 382 9.72 10.14 -4.49
C TRP A 382 9.37 9.38 -5.78
N GLU A 383 10.05 8.27 -6.12
CA GLU A 383 9.74 7.45 -7.31
C GLU A 383 8.41 6.70 -7.13
N ARG A 384 8.08 6.29 -5.89
CA ARG A 384 6.79 5.70 -5.51
C ARG A 384 5.68 6.74 -5.42
N CYS A 385 5.93 7.89 -4.81
CA CYS A 385 5.01 9.02 -4.84
C CYS A 385 4.74 9.42 -6.28
N LEU A 386 5.76 9.52 -7.14
CA LEU A 386 5.58 9.74 -8.57
C LEU A 386 4.82 8.60 -9.22
N LYS A 387 5.15 7.31 -9.03
CA LYS A 387 4.37 6.19 -9.61
C LYS A 387 2.92 6.14 -9.13
N ALA A 388 2.67 6.42 -7.86
CA ALA A 388 1.33 6.57 -7.29
C ALA A 388 0.62 7.78 -7.88
N LEU A 389 1.33 8.90 -8.06
CA LEU A 389 0.86 10.11 -8.74
C LEU A 389 0.73 9.91 -10.26
N THR A 390 1.44 8.97 -10.89
CA THR A 390 1.33 8.58 -12.31
C THR A 390 0.20 7.56 -12.49
N LEU A 391 -0.13 6.78 -11.45
CA LEU A 391 -1.35 5.99 -11.37
C LEU A 391 -2.58 6.87 -11.07
N LEU A 392 -2.40 8.02 -10.40
CA LEU A 392 -3.41 9.06 -10.18
C LEU A 392 -3.49 10.08 -11.33
N GLY A 393 -2.41 10.25 -12.11
CA GLY A 393 -2.20 11.32 -13.09
C GLY A 393 -1.97 10.82 -14.53
N GLY A 394 -1.88 9.51 -14.73
CA GLY A 394 -2.17 8.91 -16.01
C GLY A 394 -3.65 9.14 -16.26
N LYS A 395 -3.98 9.90 -17.31
CA LYS A 395 -5.32 10.03 -17.87
C LYS A 395 -6.05 8.74 -17.57
N GLU A 396 -7.02 8.80 -16.66
CA GLU A 396 -8.06 7.81 -16.67
C GLU A 396 -8.56 7.82 -18.11
N LYS A 397 -8.14 6.81 -18.89
CA LYS A 397 -9.06 6.24 -19.83
C LYS A 397 -10.22 5.88 -18.94
N ARG A 398 -11.19 6.79 -18.87
CA ARG A 398 -12.57 6.57 -18.53
C ARG A 398 -12.83 5.16 -19.03
N ALA A 399 -12.77 4.18 -18.13
CA ALA A 399 -13.07 2.83 -18.52
C ALA A 399 -14.50 2.97 -19.02
N LYS A 400 -14.73 2.74 -20.32
CA LYS A 400 -16.10 2.54 -20.78
C LYS A 400 -16.62 1.44 -19.86
N PRO A 401 -17.56 1.73 -18.96
CA PRO A 401 -18.11 0.69 -18.13
C PRO A 401 -18.67 -0.34 -19.12
N ALA A 402 -18.51 -1.63 -18.82
CA ALA A 402 -19.40 -2.62 -19.40
C ALA A 402 -20.83 -2.06 -19.28
N GLU A 403 -21.55 -1.98 -20.40
CA GLU A 403 -22.81 -1.24 -20.51
C GLU A 403 -23.83 -1.79 -19.52
N LYS A 404 -23.85 -1.23 -18.31
CA LYS A 404 -24.92 -1.45 -17.34
C LYS A 404 -26.08 -0.58 -17.76
N GLU A 405 -27.27 -1.18 -17.86
CA GLU A 405 -28.52 -0.45 -18.14
C GLU A 405 -28.86 0.58 -17.05
N THR A 406 -28.19 0.54 -15.89
CA THR A 406 -28.44 1.42 -14.74
C THR A 406 -27.14 1.99 -14.14
N ARG A 407 -27.19 3.26 -13.68
CA ARG A 407 -26.11 3.95 -12.97
C ARG A 407 -26.63 4.73 -11.75
N LEU A 408 -25.77 4.96 -10.76
CA LEU A 408 -26.04 5.85 -9.63
C LEU A 408 -25.37 7.20 -9.89
N ILE A 409 -26.09 8.29 -9.71
CA ILE A 409 -25.57 9.66 -9.76
C ILE A 409 -25.89 10.39 -8.46
N TRP A 410 -25.17 11.47 -8.21
CA TRP A 410 -25.35 12.32 -7.03
C TRP A 410 -25.68 13.74 -7.45
N GLU A 411 -26.89 14.20 -7.12
CA GLU A 411 -27.20 15.62 -7.18
C GLU A 411 -26.65 16.30 -5.93
N VAL A 412 -25.86 17.36 -6.14
CA VAL A 412 -25.19 18.10 -5.08
C VAL A 412 -25.45 19.59 -5.20
N ASN A 413 -25.50 20.27 -4.06
CA ASN A 413 -25.42 21.72 -3.97
C ASN A 413 -24.40 22.08 -2.89
N PHE A 414 -23.34 22.78 -3.30
CA PHE A 414 -22.23 23.21 -2.44
C PHE A 414 -22.19 24.74 -2.23
N ASP A 415 -23.11 25.50 -2.81
CA ASP A 415 -23.05 26.97 -2.81
C ASP A 415 -23.39 27.58 -1.44
N ASN A 416 -24.11 26.85 -0.58
CA ASN A 416 -24.54 27.29 0.75
C ASN A 416 -23.96 26.41 1.86
N SER A 417 -23.96 26.92 3.10
CA SER A 417 -23.51 26.21 4.30
C SER A 417 -24.31 24.93 4.61
N ASN A 418 -25.51 24.81 4.06
CA ASN A 418 -26.32 23.59 4.11
C ASN A 418 -26.10 22.77 2.84
N TYR A 419 -25.09 21.90 2.87
CA TYR A 419 -24.78 21.04 1.75
C TYR A 419 -25.91 20.05 1.47
N TYR A 420 -26.27 19.92 0.19
CA TYR A 420 -27.31 19.00 -0.26
C TYR A 420 -26.68 17.80 -0.99
N PHE A 421 -27.13 16.59 -0.63
CA PHE A 421 -26.69 15.34 -1.26
C PHE A 421 -27.91 14.47 -1.56
N GLN A 422 -28.19 14.22 -2.84
CA GLN A 422 -29.30 13.37 -3.24
C GLN A 422 -28.86 12.28 -4.22
N PRO A 423 -28.85 11.00 -3.81
CA PRO A 423 -28.59 9.90 -4.72
C PRO A 423 -29.79 9.66 -5.65
N LYS A 424 -29.53 9.48 -6.94
CA LYS A 424 -30.53 9.13 -7.98
C LYS A 424 -30.06 7.97 -8.84
N GLU A 425 -30.93 6.98 -9.03
CA GLU A 425 -30.72 5.84 -9.92
C GLU A 425 -31.23 6.20 -11.34
N GLN A 426 -30.35 6.25 -12.33
CA GLN A 426 -30.69 6.49 -13.73
C GLN A 426 -30.66 5.18 -14.52
N ARG A 427 -31.57 5.07 -15.51
CA ARG A 427 -31.61 3.95 -16.46
C ARG A 427 -31.38 4.45 -17.87
N ARG A 428 -30.84 3.61 -18.74
CA ARG A 428 -30.64 3.94 -20.15
C ARG A 428 -31.96 3.86 -20.92
N THR A 429 -32.25 4.85 -21.75
CA THR A 429 -33.44 4.87 -22.62
C THR A 429 -33.16 4.12 -23.92
N LYS A 430 -34.23 3.74 -24.64
CA LYS A 430 -34.13 3.08 -25.95
C LYS A 430 -33.43 3.92 -27.02
N SER A 431 -33.36 5.24 -26.85
CA SER A 431 -32.64 6.19 -27.71
C SER A 431 -31.17 6.38 -27.33
N GLY A 432 -30.68 5.67 -26.31
CA GLY A 432 -29.27 5.69 -25.88
C GLY A 432 -28.92 6.73 -24.81
N GLY A 433 -29.86 7.62 -24.44
CA GLY A 433 -29.71 8.61 -23.36
C GLY A 433 -29.99 8.05 -21.96
N TRP A 434 -29.91 8.90 -20.93
CA TRP A 434 -30.21 8.55 -19.53
C TRP A 434 -31.55 9.15 -19.10
N THR A 435 -32.31 8.45 -18.25
CA THR A 435 -33.51 9.01 -17.60
C THR A 435 -33.14 10.10 -16.59
N SER A 436 -34.10 10.95 -16.19
CA SER A 436 -33.93 11.97 -15.14
C SER A 436 -33.57 11.40 -13.76
N GLY A 437 -33.73 10.09 -13.57
CA GLY A 437 -33.33 9.35 -12.38
C GLY A 437 -34.37 9.32 -11.28
N ARG A 438 -34.47 8.18 -10.58
CA ARG A 438 -35.36 8.00 -9.43
C ARG A 438 -34.56 8.21 -8.14
N GLN A 439 -35.09 9.02 -7.22
CA GLN A 439 -34.50 9.20 -5.89
C GLN A 439 -34.32 7.85 -5.18
N VAL A 440 -33.15 7.68 -4.57
CA VAL A 440 -32.78 6.48 -3.82
C VAL A 440 -32.97 6.75 -2.33
N ALA A 441 -33.73 5.88 -1.66
CA ALA A 441 -33.88 5.95 -0.21
C ALA A 441 -32.57 5.60 0.51
N LEU A 442 -32.17 6.38 1.51
CA LEU A 442 -30.91 6.19 2.25
C LEU A 442 -30.78 4.81 2.88
N LYS A 443 -31.89 4.19 3.29
CA LYS A 443 -31.89 2.81 3.81
C LYS A 443 -31.38 1.80 2.79
N ARG A 444 -31.82 1.93 1.53
CA ARG A 444 -31.40 1.07 0.40
C ARG A 444 -29.94 1.33 -0.01
N LEU A 445 -29.52 2.58 0.09
CA LEU A 445 -28.14 2.98 -0.16
C LEU A 445 -27.20 2.39 0.90
N LYS A 446 -27.56 2.50 2.18
CA LYS A 446 -26.79 1.97 3.32
C LYS A 446 -26.73 0.44 3.35
N SER A 447 -27.80 -0.26 2.96
CA SER A 447 -27.79 -1.73 2.90
C SER A 447 -27.03 -2.30 1.70
N GLY A 448 -26.63 -1.45 0.73
CA GLY A 448 -25.87 -1.87 -0.45
C GLY A 448 -26.69 -2.67 -1.47
N GLU A 449 -28.02 -2.57 -1.44
CA GLU A 449 -28.95 -3.32 -2.31
C GLU A 449 -28.90 -2.91 -3.80
N LEU A 450 -28.22 -1.81 -4.12
CA LEU A 450 -28.17 -1.26 -5.47
C LEU A 450 -27.01 -1.87 -6.27
N ALA A 451 -27.34 -2.69 -7.27
CA ALA A 451 -26.35 -3.35 -8.14
C ALA A 451 -25.47 -2.38 -8.97
N CYS A 452 -25.90 -1.13 -9.11
CA CYS A 452 -25.19 -0.07 -9.84
C CYS A 452 -24.11 0.66 -9.00
N MET A 453 -24.01 0.41 -7.69
CA MET A 453 -23.04 1.09 -6.82
C MET A 453 -21.59 0.72 -7.16
N THR A 454 -20.77 1.75 -7.33
CA THR A 454 -19.31 1.67 -7.41
C THR A 454 -18.69 1.57 -6.01
N PRO A 455 -17.39 1.26 -5.89
CA PRO A 455 -16.69 1.32 -4.61
C PRO A 455 -16.77 2.71 -3.94
N GLN A 456 -16.77 3.80 -4.73
CA GLN A 456 -16.87 5.16 -4.20
C GLN A 456 -18.27 5.45 -3.68
N ASP A 457 -19.33 5.00 -4.37
CA ASP A 457 -20.71 5.08 -3.88
C ASP A 457 -20.90 4.34 -2.54
N ARG A 458 -20.21 3.21 -2.35
CA ARG A 458 -20.24 2.46 -1.10
C ARG A 458 -19.54 3.22 0.03
N SER A 459 -18.41 3.86 -0.26
CA SER A 459 -17.72 4.71 0.71
C SER A 459 -18.58 5.88 1.16
N ILE A 460 -19.35 6.50 0.24
CA ILE A 460 -20.33 7.53 0.60
C ILE A 460 -21.50 6.92 1.40
N ALA A 461 -21.97 5.73 1.06
CA ALA A 461 -23.05 5.07 1.81
C ALA A 461 -22.67 4.72 3.27
N GLU A 462 -21.40 4.43 3.53
CA GLU A 462 -20.87 4.15 4.88
C GLU A 462 -20.92 5.37 5.81
N THR A 463 -21.03 6.59 5.28
CA THR A 463 -21.14 7.82 6.08
C THR A 463 -22.55 8.05 6.63
N ILE A 464 -23.53 7.25 6.23
CA ILE A 464 -24.93 7.39 6.66
C ILE A 464 -25.09 6.94 8.12
N ARG A 465 -25.53 7.87 8.98
CA ARG A 465 -25.83 7.64 10.41
C ARG A 465 -27.29 7.30 10.62
N VAL A 466 -27.57 6.63 11.73
CA VAL A 466 -28.93 6.27 12.18
C VAL A 466 -29.10 6.85 13.56
N GLU A 467 -30.13 7.66 13.75
CA GLU A 467 -30.54 8.21 15.03
C GLU A 467 -31.91 7.65 15.40
N TYR A 468 -32.06 7.25 16.66
CA TYR A 468 -33.27 6.64 17.20
C TYR A 468 -33.99 7.65 18.09
N TYR A 469 -35.18 8.09 17.69
CA TYR A 469 -36.03 8.92 18.55
C TYR A 469 -36.75 8.08 19.62
N TYR A 470 -37.20 8.73 20.70
CA TYR A 470 -37.91 8.14 21.85
C TYR A 470 -39.15 7.28 21.50
N TYR A 471 -39.66 7.37 20.26
CA TYR A 471 -40.78 6.56 19.75
C TYR A 471 -40.37 5.47 18.74
N GLY A 472 -39.08 5.10 18.67
CA GLY A 472 -38.61 3.98 17.84
C GLY A 472 -38.61 4.25 16.34
N ARG A 473 -38.75 5.50 15.89
CA ARG A 473 -38.54 5.88 14.49
C ARG A 473 -37.04 6.09 14.22
N GLU A 474 -36.54 5.36 13.24
CA GLU A 474 -35.18 5.50 12.69
C GLU A 474 -35.12 6.72 11.76
N ASN A 475 -34.24 7.67 12.05
CA ASN A 475 -33.89 8.75 11.14
C ASN A 475 -32.49 8.49 10.54
N LEU A 476 -32.39 8.46 9.21
CA LEU A 476 -31.10 8.29 8.52
C LEU A 476 -30.68 9.61 7.91
N TYR A 477 -29.44 10.01 8.14
CA TYR A 477 -28.85 11.22 7.58
C TYR A 477 -27.36 11.03 7.27
N PHE A 478 -26.81 11.89 6.43
CA PHE A 478 -25.40 11.88 6.08
C PHE A 478 -24.55 12.56 7.17
N ASP A 479 -23.49 11.90 7.61
CA ASP A 479 -22.40 12.55 8.35
C ASP A 479 -21.70 13.51 7.39
N THR A 480 -22.00 14.81 7.50
CA THR A 480 -21.71 15.80 6.46
C THR A 480 -20.22 15.86 6.13
N GLU A 481 -19.35 15.94 7.14
CA GLU A 481 -17.90 16.04 6.91
C GLU A 481 -17.34 14.79 6.23
N LYS A 482 -17.72 13.61 6.71
CA LYS A 482 -17.28 12.34 6.14
C LYS A 482 -17.80 12.14 4.72
N THR A 483 -19.03 12.58 4.47
CA THR A 483 -19.68 12.50 3.15
C THR A 483 -18.93 13.36 2.15
N LEU A 484 -18.59 14.60 2.51
CA LEU A 484 -17.80 15.49 1.66
C LEU A 484 -16.43 14.91 1.33
N LEU A 485 -15.73 14.34 2.33
CA LEU A 485 -14.45 13.68 2.12
C LEU A 485 -14.55 12.48 1.17
N ALA A 486 -15.63 11.68 1.27
CA ALA A 486 -15.87 10.53 0.39
C ALA A 486 -16.27 10.94 -1.05
N MET A 487 -16.86 12.13 -1.23
CA MET A 487 -17.27 12.67 -2.52
C MET A 487 -16.12 13.29 -3.33
N VAL A 488 -14.96 13.57 -2.73
CA VAL A 488 -13.79 14.11 -3.44
C VAL A 488 -13.41 13.19 -4.61
N GLY A 489 -13.27 13.77 -5.80
CA GLY A 489 -12.92 13.06 -7.02
C GLY A 489 -14.02 12.16 -7.60
N HIS A 490 -15.26 12.25 -7.11
CA HIS A 490 -16.34 11.40 -7.60
C HIS A 490 -16.77 11.77 -9.04
N PRO A 491 -16.79 10.81 -9.99
CA PRO A 491 -16.94 11.12 -11.42
C PRO A 491 -18.38 11.44 -11.86
N LEU A 492 -19.37 11.24 -10.99
CA LEU A 492 -20.81 11.39 -11.28
C LEU A 492 -21.53 12.28 -10.25
N LEU A 493 -20.92 13.42 -9.90
CA LEU A 493 -21.60 14.50 -9.19
C LEU A 493 -22.22 15.45 -10.22
N PHE A 494 -23.45 15.88 -9.98
CA PHE A 494 -24.19 16.79 -10.85
C PHE A 494 -24.84 17.90 -10.02
N SER A 495 -24.99 19.09 -10.60
CA SER A 495 -25.60 20.22 -9.92
C SER A 495 -27.09 19.95 -9.64
N ALA A 496 -27.54 20.20 -8.42
CA ALA A 496 -28.97 20.10 -8.06
C ALA A 496 -29.83 21.13 -8.81
N TRP A 497 -29.24 22.26 -9.25
CA TRP A 497 -29.91 23.31 -10.01
C TRP A 497 -29.97 23.01 -11.51
N SER A 498 -29.00 22.24 -12.02
CA SER A 498 -28.94 21.77 -13.40
C SER A 498 -28.46 20.32 -13.43
N PRO A 499 -29.38 19.33 -13.40
CA PRO A 499 -29.07 17.90 -13.20
C PRO A 499 -28.17 17.26 -14.27
N ASN A 500 -27.92 17.94 -15.39
CA ASN A 500 -27.01 17.49 -16.43
C ASN A 500 -25.60 18.11 -16.33
N THR A 501 -25.43 19.15 -15.51
CA THR A 501 -24.15 19.85 -15.34
C THR A 501 -23.27 19.06 -14.37
N PRO A 502 -22.14 18.47 -14.80
CA PRO A 502 -21.24 17.76 -13.91
C PRO A 502 -20.54 18.73 -12.96
N VAL A 503 -20.32 18.29 -11.73
CA VAL A 503 -19.62 19.03 -10.67
C VAL A 503 -18.36 18.28 -10.27
N GLU A 504 -17.27 19.01 -10.10
CA GLU A 504 -16.00 18.47 -9.60
C GLU A 504 -15.76 18.97 -8.18
N LEU A 505 -15.51 18.03 -7.24
CA LEU A 505 -15.07 18.35 -5.88
C LEU A 505 -13.63 17.83 -5.69
N VAL A 506 -12.69 18.74 -5.44
CA VAL A 506 -11.28 18.42 -5.20
C VAL A 506 -10.90 18.69 -3.74
N LYS A 507 -9.87 18.03 -3.22
CA LYS A 507 -9.35 18.31 -1.87
C LYS A 507 -8.18 19.28 -1.96
N GLU A 508 -8.22 20.35 -1.18
CA GLU A 508 -7.15 21.35 -1.06
C GLU A 508 -6.89 21.66 0.43
N SER A 509 -5.80 22.38 0.73
CA SER A 509 -5.48 22.82 2.10
C SER A 509 -5.45 24.35 2.17
N PRO A 510 -5.83 24.98 3.30
CA PRO A 510 -5.65 26.41 3.49
C PRO A 510 -4.19 26.82 3.31
N GLN A 511 -3.96 27.95 2.66
CA GLN A 511 -2.62 28.44 2.34
C GLN A 511 -2.37 29.76 3.07
N LEU A 512 -1.14 29.99 3.50
CA LEU A 512 -0.72 31.27 4.07
C LEU A 512 -0.10 32.14 2.96
N LEU A 513 -0.70 33.30 2.72
CA LEU A 513 -0.29 34.27 1.73
C LEU A 513 0.54 35.36 2.39
N VAL A 514 1.72 35.64 1.83
CA VAL A 514 2.59 36.75 2.22
C VAL A 514 2.77 37.69 1.03
N GLU A 515 2.10 38.83 1.09
CA GLU A 515 2.03 39.82 0.02
C GLU A 515 2.81 41.09 0.40
N ARG A 516 3.24 41.87 -0.59
CA ARG A 516 3.85 43.19 -0.35
C ARG A 516 2.74 44.24 -0.25
N SER A 517 2.74 45.05 0.81
CA SER A 517 1.72 46.08 1.04
C SER A 517 2.37 47.40 1.46
N GLY A 518 2.36 48.39 0.56
CA GLY A 518 3.03 49.68 0.77
C GLY A 518 4.54 49.57 1.02
N GLN A 519 5.01 50.12 2.15
CA GLN A 519 6.41 50.00 2.61
C GLN A 519 6.68 48.74 3.46
N GLY A 520 5.85 47.70 3.36
CA GLY A 520 5.99 46.49 4.17
C GLY A 520 5.38 45.24 3.53
N TYR A 521 4.99 44.28 4.36
CA TYR A 521 4.39 43.02 3.97
C TYR A 521 3.06 42.80 4.69
N GLU A 522 2.18 42.00 4.12
CA GLU A 522 0.92 41.58 4.70
C GLU A 522 0.84 40.06 4.73
N ILE A 523 0.48 39.46 5.88
CA ILE A 523 0.26 38.01 6.02
C ILE A 523 -1.22 37.74 6.28
N LYS A 524 -1.81 36.81 5.52
CA LYS A 524 -3.18 36.32 5.73
C LYS A 524 -3.35 34.89 5.21
N PHE A 525 -4.38 34.18 5.64
CA PHE A 525 -4.78 32.94 4.97
C PHE A 525 -5.52 33.21 3.66
N SER A 526 -5.42 32.29 2.70
CA SER A 526 -6.15 32.32 1.43
C SER A 526 -7.67 32.29 1.60
N VAL A 527 -8.13 31.79 2.75
CA VAL A 527 -9.53 31.83 3.19
C VAL A 527 -9.62 32.29 4.65
N PRO A 528 -10.70 32.97 5.06
CA PRO A 528 -10.93 33.24 6.47
C PRO A 528 -11.08 31.93 7.25
N ILE A 529 -10.31 31.77 8.33
CA ILE A 529 -10.35 30.63 9.23
C ILE A 529 -10.94 31.12 10.56
N GLN A 530 -12.03 30.49 11.00
CA GLN A 530 -12.71 30.81 12.27
C GLN A 530 -12.85 29.55 13.13
N GLU A 531 -13.12 28.42 12.49
CA GLU A 531 -13.26 27.12 13.11
C GLU A 531 -12.46 26.06 12.34
N SER A 532 -12.10 24.99 13.03
CA SER A 532 -11.57 23.77 12.43
C SER A 532 -12.70 22.93 11.85
N GLY A 533 -12.39 22.05 10.90
CA GLY A 533 -13.37 21.23 10.20
C GLY A 533 -13.16 21.29 8.69
N VAL A 534 -14.18 20.87 7.93
CA VAL A 534 -14.14 20.92 6.46
C VAL A 534 -14.98 22.07 5.92
N ARG A 535 -14.43 22.79 4.94
CA ARG A 535 -15.10 23.90 4.27
C ARG A 535 -14.99 23.79 2.76
N ILE A 536 -16.10 23.96 2.05
CA ILE A 536 -16.06 24.04 0.58
C ILE A 536 -15.92 25.49 0.14
N VAL A 537 -15.09 25.70 -0.89
CA VAL A 537 -14.95 26.98 -1.60
C VAL A 537 -15.18 26.73 -3.08
N LYS A 538 -15.99 27.58 -3.71
CA LYS A 538 -16.20 27.55 -5.17
C LYS A 538 -14.99 28.16 -5.86
N VAL A 539 -14.31 27.38 -6.72
CA VAL A 539 -13.09 27.78 -7.43
C VAL A 539 -13.35 28.00 -8.93
N GLY A 540 -14.47 27.50 -9.44
CA GLY A 540 -14.95 27.77 -10.79
C GLY A 540 -16.45 27.49 -10.92
N PRO A 541 -17.00 27.59 -12.13
CA PRO A 541 -18.44 27.44 -12.39
C PRO A 541 -18.98 26.06 -11.96
N THR A 542 -18.17 25.02 -12.16
CA THR A 542 -18.51 23.62 -11.86
C THR A 542 -17.48 22.94 -10.97
N ARG A 543 -16.53 23.70 -10.39
CA ARG A 543 -15.41 23.17 -9.61
C ARG A 543 -15.39 23.76 -8.21
N TYR A 544 -15.34 22.89 -7.21
CA TYR A 544 -15.30 23.20 -5.80
C TYR A 544 -14.09 22.57 -5.14
N SER A 545 -13.51 23.27 -4.16
CA SER A 545 -12.39 22.79 -3.35
C SER A 545 -12.83 22.58 -1.90
N LEU A 546 -12.67 21.36 -1.40
CA LEU A 546 -12.85 20.97 -0.02
C LEU A 546 -11.56 21.24 0.76
N LEU A 547 -11.58 22.25 1.62
CA LEU A 547 -10.50 22.65 2.50
C LEU A 547 -10.62 21.92 3.84
N GLU A 548 -9.55 21.23 4.24
CA GLU A 548 -9.42 20.65 5.57
C GLU A 548 -8.69 21.61 6.50
N ILE A 549 -9.43 22.22 7.43
CA ILE A 549 -8.92 23.19 8.40
C ILE A 549 -8.61 22.45 9.71
N THR A 550 -7.33 22.30 10.04
CA THR A 550 -6.87 21.64 11.25
C THR A 550 -6.88 22.60 12.44
N GLU A 551 -6.79 22.06 13.67
CA GLU A 551 -6.56 22.87 14.88
C GLU A 551 -5.29 23.73 14.77
N GLN A 552 -4.27 23.25 14.06
CA GLN A 552 -3.05 24.00 13.82
C GLN A 552 -3.29 25.20 12.91
N HIS A 553 -4.09 25.04 11.84
CA HIS A 553 -4.51 26.16 10.99
C HIS A 553 -5.26 27.22 11.78
N LYS A 554 -6.17 26.79 12.67
CA LYS A 554 -6.91 27.68 13.57
C LYS A 554 -5.99 28.42 14.54
N GLN A 555 -5.06 27.73 15.20
CA GLN A 555 -4.09 28.36 16.11
C GLN A 555 -3.24 29.44 15.42
N ILE A 556 -2.81 29.18 14.18
CA ILE A 556 -2.07 30.16 13.39
C ILE A 556 -2.99 31.35 13.03
N ALA A 557 -4.23 31.10 12.61
CA ALA A 557 -5.19 32.15 12.28
C ALA A 557 -5.54 33.04 13.49
N ASP A 558 -5.76 32.43 14.67
CA ASP A 558 -5.99 33.12 15.93
C ASP A 558 -4.79 33.98 16.34
N SER A 559 -3.57 33.46 16.15
CA SER A 559 -2.33 34.21 16.37
C SER A 559 -2.17 35.39 15.41
N LEU A 560 -2.73 35.28 14.20
CA LEU A 560 -2.80 36.37 13.22
C LEU A 560 -3.99 37.33 13.47
N GLY A 561 -4.82 37.08 14.48
CA GLY A 561 -6.00 37.88 14.80
C GLY A 561 -7.16 37.71 13.81
N ASN A 562 -7.22 36.59 13.09
CA ASN A 562 -8.23 36.25 12.07
C ASN A 562 -8.40 37.31 10.96
N LYS A 563 -7.37 38.15 10.78
CA LYS A 563 -7.27 39.22 9.78
C LYS A 563 -5.87 39.27 9.22
N ALA A 564 -5.67 40.12 8.22
CA ALA A 564 -4.36 40.35 7.65
C ALA A 564 -3.46 41.14 8.63
N ILE A 565 -2.25 40.64 8.90
CA ILE A 565 -1.25 41.35 9.71
C ILE A 565 -0.29 42.10 8.81
N ARG A 566 -0.08 43.39 9.10
CA ARG A 566 0.92 44.22 8.41
C ARG A 566 2.26 44.21 9.14
N ILE A 567 3.32 43.97 8.39
CA ILE A 567 4.70 43.86 8.87
C ILE A 567 5.56 44.94 8.19
N PRO A 568 6.29 45.78 8.92
CA PRO A 568 7.17 46.80 8.34
C PRO A 568 8.34 46.20 7.51
N ALA A 569 8.85 46.91 6.49
CA ALA A 569 9.96 46.41 5.67
C ALA A 569 11.25 46.09 6.44
N HIS A 570 11.54 46.80 7.55
CA HIS A 570 12.74 46.55 8.36
C HIS A 570 12.69 45.18 9.09
N ALA A 571 11.52 44.55 9.20
CA ALA A 571 11.34 43.24 9.83
C ALA A 571 11.41 42.06 8.83
N ARG A 572 11.90 42.29 7.61
CA ARG A 572 11.98 41.29 6.53
C ARG A 572 12.72 40.01 6.92
N GLU A 573 13.87 40.11 7.57
CA GLU A 573 14.67 38.94 7.97
C GLU A 573 13.93 38.06 8.97
N MET A 574 13.27 38.68 9.96
CA MET A 574 12.44 37.97 10.94
C MET A 574 11.23 37.31 10.27
N LEU A 575 10.60 37.97 9.29
CA LEU A 575 9.53 37.40 8.49
C LEU A 575 9.98 36.16 7.70
N GLN A 576 11.16 36.20 7.07
CA GLN A 576 11.72 35.04 6.36
C GLN A 576 11.96 33.85 7.30
N GLN A 577 12.47 34.09 8.52
CA GLN A 577 12.65 33.03 9.52
C GLN A 577 11.32 32.41 9.99
N VAL A 578 10.27 33.22 10.15
CA VAL A 578 8.93 32.74 10.50
C VAL A 578 8.33 31.92 9.37
N ILE A 579 8.44 32.39 8.12
CA ILE A 579 7.97 31.65 6.93
C ILE A 579 8.66 30.29 6.82
N ALA A 580 9.99 30.23 6.99
CA ALA A 580 10.74 28.97 6.92
C ALA A 580 10.35 27.96 8.02
N ARG A 581 9.87 28.44 9.18
CA ARG A 581 9.34 27.57 10.25
C ARG A 581 7.90 27.15 10.00
N LEU A 582 7.08 28.03 9.44
CA LEU A 582 5.68 27.77 9.14
C LEU A 582 5.50 26.93 7.87
N SER A 583 6.46 26.92 6.94
CA SER A 583 6.40 26.15 5.70
C SER A 583 6.38 24.63 5.89
N SER A 584 6.79 24.14 7.07
CA SER A 584 6.66 22.72 7.45
C SER A 584 5.26 22.36 7.99
N LEU A 585 4.46 23.37 8.34
CA LEU A 585 3.14 23.23 8.97
C LEU A 585 1.99 23.63 8.04
N VAL A 586 2.21 24.62 7.16
CA VAL A 586 1.21 25.18 6.25
C VAL A 586 1.89 25.51 4.91
N THR A 587 1.17 25.34 3.80
CA THR A 587 1.64 25.80 2.49
C THR A 587 1.71 27.33 2.47
N VAL A 588 2.92 27.88 2.39
CA VAL A 588 3.14 29.35 2.33
C VAL A 588 3.45 29.78 0.90
N HIS A 589 2.72 30.77 0.39
CA HIS A 589 3.04 31.48 -0.85
C HIS A 589 3.55 32.87 -0.50
N SER A 590 4.78 33.19 -0.92
CA SER A 590 5.46 34.44 -0.56
C SER A 590 5.96 35.18 -1.79
N ALA A 591 5.65 36.47 -1.89
CA ALA A 591 6.17 37.40 -2.90
C ALA A 591 7.52 38.06 -2.50
N ILE A 592 8.29 37.45 -1.58
CA ILE A 592 9.57 38.00 -1.15
C ILE A 592 10.66 37.64 -2.16
N GLU A 593 11.21 38.64 -2.87
CA GLU A 593 12.39 38.45 -3.74
C GLU A 593 13.56 37.85 -2.95
N GLY A 594 14.19 36.80 -3.48
CA GLY A 594 15.39 36.18 -2.88
C GLY A 594 15.17 35.02 -1.91
N SER A 595 13.97 34.43 -1.81
CA SER A 595 13.85 33.04 -1.32
C SER A 595 14.19 32.06 -2.45
N GLU A 596 14.69 30.86 -2.13
CA GLU A 596 14.98 29.78 -3.10
C GLU A 596 13.74 29.27 -3.89
N THR A 597 12.57 29.89 -3.69
CA THR A 597 11.27 29.57 -4.26
C THR A 597 10.73 30.73 -5.12
N ALA A 598 11.57 31.38 -5.93
CA ALA A 598 11.12 32.40 -6.86
C ALA A 598 10.22 31.78 -7.96
N ILE A 599 8.91 31.94 -7.80
CA ILE A 599 7.90 31.49 -8.77
C ILE A 599 7.91 32.49 -9.95
N PRO A 600 8.05 32.04 -11.22
CA PRO A 600 7.98 32.92 -12.39
C PRO A 600 6.69 33.75 -12.43
N ALA A 601 6.82 35.07 -12.61
CA ALA A 601 5.70 36.00 -12.72
C ALA A 601 5.25 36.15 -14.18
N VAL A 602 3.93 36.19 -14.41
CA VAL A 602 3.30 36.44 -15.71
C VAL A 602 2.27 37.56 -15.60
N ASP A 603 2.07 38.32 -16.68
CA ASP A 603 1.11 39.42 -16.72
C ASP A 603 -0.33 38.91 -16.56
N ALA A 604 -1.12 39.61 -15.74
CA ALA A 604 -2.52 39.26 -15.51
C ALA A 604 -3.39 39.74 -16.68
N ASP A 605 -4.23 38.86 -17.20
CA ASP A 605 -5.29 39.24 -18.13
C ASP A 605 -6.54 39.68 -17.36
N ALA A 606 -7.01 40.91 -17.63
CA ALA A 606 -8.16 41.52 -16.99
C ALA A 606 -9.47 41.31 -17.79
N ARG A 607 -9.41 40.67 -18.96
CA ARG A 607 -10.57 40.50 -19.87
C ARG A 607 -11.73 39.81 -19.18
N ILE A 608 -12.94 40.29 -19.44
CA ILE A 608 -14.17 39.72 -18.87
C ILE A 608 -14.57 38.46 -19.64
N HIS A 609 -14.70 37.36 -18.91
CA HIS A 609 -15.25 36.10 -19.39
C HIS A 609 -16.71 36.01 -18.94
N ILE A 610 -17.61 35.71 -19.88
CA ILE A 610 -19.04 35.54 -19.64
C ILE A 610 -19.38 34.08 -19.88
N HIS A 611 -19.83 33.41 -18.83
CA HIS A 611 -20.20 32.01 -18.90
C HIS A 611 -21.72 31.89 -19.02
N LEU A 612 -22.16 31.14 -20.03
CA LEU A 612 -23.57 30.87 -20.29
C LEU A 612 -23.88 29.42 -19.96
N LEU A 613 -24.69 29.21 -18.92
CA LEU A 613 -25.11 27.90 -18.45
C LEU A 613 -26.60 27.70 -18.79
N PRO A 614 -26.98 26.71 -19.60
CA PRO A 614 -28.39 26.45 -19.88
C PRO A 614 -29.11 26.01 -18.59
N VAL A 615 -30.24 26.65 -18.29
CA VAL A 615 -31.11 26.34 -17.13
C VAL A 615 -32.57 26.35 -17.58
N GLY A 616 -33.19 25.18 -17.64
CA GLY A 616 -34.55 25.04 -18.15
C GLY A 616 -34.66 25.48 -19.61
N ASP A 617 -35.60 26.39 -19.89
CA ASP A 617 -35.81 27.01 -21.21
C ASP A 617 -35.02 28.32 -21.41
N GLY A 618 -34.14 28.67 -20.46
CA GLY A 618 -33.30 29.87 -20.51
C GLY A 618 -31.84 29.60 -20.14
N PHE A 619 -31.11 30.61 -19.69
CA PHE A 619 -29.73 30.48 -19.26
C PHE A 619 -29.37 31.32 -18.05
N ARG A 620 -28.44 30.80 -17.25
CA ARG A 620 -27.72 31.53 -16.21
C ARG A 620 -26.44 32.12 -16.79
N LEU A 621 -26.27 33.42 -16.61
CA LEU A 621 -25.08 34.16 -17.01
C LEU A 621 -24.22 34.44 -15.78
N GLU A 622 -22.92 34.16 -15.86
CA GLU A 622 -21.97 34.46 -14.80
C GLU A 622 -20.74 35.21 -15.35
N THR A 623 -20.30 36.25 -14.66
CA THR A 623 -19.11 37.05 -15.04
C THR A 623 -17.86 36.66 -14.26
N PHE A 624 -16.76 36.51 -14.99
CA PHE A 624 -15.47 36.10 -14.46
C PHE A 624 -14.30 36.84 -15.11
N VAL A 625 -13.12 36.69 -14.52
CA VAL A 625 -11.82 37.05 -15.07
C VAL A 625 -10.92 35.83 -15.01
N ARG A 626 -10.03 35.66 -15.99
CA ARG A 626 -9.07 34.56 -16.01
C ARG A 626 -7.64 35.11 -16.06
N PRO A 627 -6.99 35.32 -14.90
CA PRO A 627 -5.73 36.06 -14.82
C PRO A 627 -4.58 35.46 -15.63
N PHE A 628 -4.55 34.16 -15.90
CA PHE A 628 -3.51 33.51 -16.71
C PHE A 628 -3.91 33.31 -18.17
N ALA A 629 -4.85 34.13 -18.68
CA ALA A 629 -5.37 34.17 -20.05
C ALA A 629 -5.98 32.85 -20.55
N SER A 630 -5.14 31.87 -20.93
CA SER A 630 -5.57 30.61 -21.56
C SER A 630 -5.64 29.41 -20.60
N ALA A 631 -5.12 29.55 -19.38
CA ALA A 631 -5.07 28.50 -18.36
C ALA A 631 -5.44 29.04 -16.96
N GLY A 632 -5.54 28.18 -15.95
CA GLY A 632 -5.75 28.60 -14.57
C GLY A 632 -7.21 28.92 -14.16
N PRO A 633 -7.42 29.26 -12.88
CA PRO A 633 -8.75 29.42 -12.26
C PRO A 633 -9.45 30.73 -12.66
N TYR A 634 -10.79 30.71 -12.56
CA TYR A 634 -11.65 31.88 -12.79
C TYR A 634 -11.90 32.62 -11.46
N PHE A 635 -11.94 33.94 -11.53
CA PHE A 635 -12.21 34.80 -10.37
C PHE A 635 -13.35 35.77 -10.66
N ARG A 636 -14.06 36.20 -9.62
CA ARG A 636 -15.04 37.29 -9.74
C ARG A 636 -14.30 38.62 -9.98
N PRO A 637 -14.72 39.44 -10.97
CA PRO A 637 -14.06 40.70 -11.28
C PRO A 637 -13.97 41.63 -10.06
N GLY A 638 -12.78 42.11 -9.74
CA GLY A 638 -12.55 43.03 -8.63
C GLY A 638 -12.68 42.43 -7.22
N ALA A 639 -12.91 41.12 -7.12
CA ALA A 639 -13.05 40.41 -5.85
C ALA A 639 -11.99 39.30 -5.69
N GLY A 640 -11.60 39.03 -4.44
CA GLY A 640 -10.58 38.03 -4.09
C GLY A 640 -9.16 38.62 -3.95
N GLY A 641 -8.16 37.75 -3.98
CA GLY A 641 -6.75 38.13 -3.84
C GLY A 641 -6.20 38.81 -5.09
N GLU A 642 -5.29 39.77 -4.89
CA GLU A 642 -4.57 40.45 -5.96
C GLU A 642 -3.46 39.56 -6.55
N ASN A 643 -2.71 38.86 -5.70
CA ASN A 643 -1.66 37.94 -6.15
C ASN A 643 -2.20 36.51 -6.22
N ILE A 644 -2.17 35.91 -7.41
CA ILE A 644 -2.64 34.56 -7.65
C ILE A 644 -1.45 33.66 -7.99
N PHE A 645 -1.45 32.47 -7.39
CA PHE A 645 -0.51 31.40 -7.68
C PHE A 645 -1.28 30.25 -8.33
N ALA A 646 -0.77 29.72 -9.43
CA ALA A 646 -1.34 28.55 -10.08
C ALA A 646 -0.25 27.62 -10.60
N GLU A 647 -0.57 26.34 -10.71
CA GLU A 647 0.26 25.39 -11.45
C GLU A 647 -0.32 25.24 -12.85
N ILE A 648 0.44 25.66 -13.86
CA ILE A 648 0.05 25.63 -15.26
C ILE A 648 1.09 24.78 -15.99
N GLU A 649 0.63 23.71 -16.64
CA GLU A 649 1.51 22.76 -17.37
C GLU A 649 2.64 22.15 -16.51
N GLY A 650 2.37 21.89 -15.22
CA GLY A 650 3.35 21.33 -14.28
C GLY A 650 4.41 22.33 -13.82
N ARG A 651 4.23 23.62 -14.12
CA ARG A 651 5.08 24.72 -13.65
C ARG A 651 4.27 25.65 -12.76
N ARG A 652 4.82 25.97 -11.58
CA ARG A 652 4.23 26.98 -10.70
C ARG A 652 4.50 28.36 -11.29
N VAL A 653 3.47 29.16 -11.44
CA VAL A 653 3.52 30.54 -11.94
C VAL A 653 2.71 31.45 -11.03
N GLN A 654 3.07 32.73 -10.98
CA GLN A 654 2.36 33.76 -10.22
C GLN A 654 1.92 34.90 -11.13
N THR A 655 0.81 35.55 -10.79
CA THR A 655 0.34 36.76 -11.49
C THR A 655 -0.28 37.73 -10.49
N ARG A 656 -0.33 39.02 -10.86
CA ARG A 656 -0.88 40.09 -10.04
C ARG A 656 -2.03 40.76 -10.79
N ARG A 657 -3.24 40.54 -10.30
CA ARG A 657 -4.49 41.09 -10.82
C ARG A 657 -4.59 42.58 -10.56
N ASP A 658 -5.15 43.32 -11.51
CA ASP A 658 -5.57 44.70 -11.28
C ASP A 658 -7.07 44.73 -10.96
N LEU A 659 -7.41 44.58 -9.68
CA LEU A 659 -8.79 44.50 -9.22
C LEU A 659 -9.61 45.75 -9.59
N ALA A 660 -8.98 46.93 -9.65
CA ALA A 660 -9.65 48.17 -10.03
C ALA A 660 -9.98 48.19 -11.53
N ALA A 661 -9.04 47.75 -12.37
CA ALA A 661 -9.25 47.60 -13.80
C ALA A 661 -10.32 46.53 -14.10
N GLU A 662 -10.27 45.37 -13.45
CA GLU A 662 -11.26 44.31 -13.58
C GLU A 662 -12.69 44.80 -13.24
N ALA A 663 -12.84 45.48 -12.10
CA ALA A 663 -14.14 46.04 -11.69
C ALA A 663 -14.64 47.14 -12.63
N ALA A 664 -13.74 47.92 -13.22
CA ALA A 664 -14.10 48.92 -14.23
C ALA A 664 -14.55 48.25 -15.55
N GLN A 665 -13.85 47.20 -16.00
CA GLN A 665 -14.24 46.47 -17.21
C GLN A 665 -15.56 45.73 -17.04
N ALA A 666 -15.79 45.07 -15.91
CA ALA A 666 -17.07 44.41 -15.62
C ALA A 666 -18.25 45.39 -15.64
N ARG A 667 -18.07 46.60 -15.08
CA ARG A 667 -19.10 47.65 -15.14
C ARG A 667 -19.41 48.09 -16.57
N ARG A 668 -18.39 48.29 -17.42
CA ARG A 668 -18.59 48.64 -18.83
C ARG A 668 -19.37 47.58 -19.59
N VAL A 669 -19.11 46.30 -19.32
CA VAL A 669 -19.84 45.18 -19.93
C VAL A 669 -21.32 45.20 -19.52
N ILE A 670 -21.62 45.46 -18.25
CA ILE A 670 -23.00 45.55 -17.75
C ILE A 670 -23.71 46.79 -18.33
N GLU A 671 -23.05 47.95 -18.36
CA GLU A 671 -23.59 49.19 -18.95
C GLU A 671 -23.92 49.02 -20.44
N ALA A 672 -23.13 48.23 -21.17
CA ALA A 672 -23.37 47.92 -22.57
C ALA A 672 -24.49 46.89 -22.81
N CYS A 673 -24.93 46.17 -21.77
CA CYS A 673 -25.98 45.14 -21.87
C CYS A 673 -27.19 45.50 -20.98
N PRO A 674 -28.17 46.25 -21.51
CA PRO A 674 -29.43 46.57 -20.82
C PRO A 674 -30.07 45.39 -20.09
N SER A 675 -30.05 44.20 -20.69
CA SER A 675 -30.63 42.97 -20.12
C SER A 675 -29.98 42.52 -18.81
N LEU A 676 -28.78 43.02 -18.48
CA LEU A 676 -28.01 42.67 -17.29
C LEU A 676 -28.08 43.73 -16.16
N HIS A 677 -28.88 44.79 -16.30
CA HIS A 677 -28.97 45.83 -15.26
C HIS A 677 -29.69 45.37 -13.98
N ASN A 678 -30.59 44.38 -14.08
CA ASN A 678 -31.44 43.93 -12.98
C ASN A 678 -30.81 42.83 -12.11
N SER A 679 -29.53 42.94 -11.73
CA SER A 679 -28.93 42.04 -10.73
C SER A 679 -29.34 42.53 -9.33
N ALA A 680 -30.14 41.75 -8.60
CA ALA A 680 -30.69 42.16 -7.30
C ALA A 680 -29.67 42.18 -6.15
N ASP A 681 -28.45 41.66 -6.35
CA ASP A 681 -27.49 41.39 -5.26
C ASP A 681 -26.02 41.74 -5.59
N GLY A 682 -25.73 42.23 -6.81
CA GLY A 682 -24.35 42.54 -7.22
C GLY A 682 -23.44 41.30 -7.29
N SER A 683 -24.01 40.10 -7.34
CA SER A 683 -23.30 38.82 -7.39
C SER A 683 -22.52 38.58 -8.69
N GLY A 684 -22.85 39.33 -9.74
CA GLY A 684 -22.33 39.08 -11.10
C GLY A 684 -22.94 37.82 -11.73
N GLU A 685 -24.12 37.41 -11.26
CA GLU A 685 -24.94 36.30 -11.76
C GLU A 685 -26.33 36.80 -12.19
N TRP A 686 -26.81 36.32 -13.34
CA TRP A 686 -28.14 36.61 -13.85
C TRP A 686 -28.85 35.34 -14.26
N MET A 687 -30.12 35.21 -13.89
CA MET A 687 -30.96 34.11 -14.33
C MET A 687 -31.99 34.65 -15.33
N LEU A 688 -31.84 34.28 -16.60
CA LEU A 688 -32.81 34.59 -17.64
C LEU A 688 -33.66 33.35 -17.87
N THR A 689 -34.95 33.46 -17.57
CA THR A 689 -35.86 32.30 -17.53
C THR A 689 -36.72 32.16 -18.77
N ASP A 690 -36.85 33.21 -19.57
CA ASP A 690 -37.66 33.22 -20.79
C ASP A 690 -36.80 33.38 -22.06
N PRO A 691 -37.20 32.75 -23.20
CA PRO A 691 -36.44 32.80 -24.45
C PRO A 691 -36.24 34.20 -25.05
N GLU A 692 -37.16 35.14 -24.82
CA GLU A 692 -37.10 36.50 -25.37
C GLU A 692 -35.98 37.29 -24.69
N SER A 693 -35.93 37.29 -23.36
CA SER A 693 -34.84 37.89 -22.58
C SER A 693 -33.50 37.22 -22.86
N CYS A 694 -33.50 35.91 -23.08
CA CYS A 694 -32.32 35.15 -23.49
C CYS A 694 -31.78 35.62 -24.84
N LEU A 695 -32.63 35.74 -25.85
CA LEU A 695 -32.23 36.21 -27.18
C LEU A 695 -31.74 37.66 -27.13
N GLN A 696 -32.44 38.53 -26.40
CA GLN A 696 -32.08 39.93 -26.25
C GLN A 696 -30.68 40.08 -25.61
N ALA A 697 -30.41 39.35 -24.53
CA ALA A 697 -29.08 39.35 -23.90
C ALA A 697 -28.00 38.80 -24.84
N LEU A 698 -28.28 37.77 -25.65
CA LEU A 698 -27.31 37.25 -26.63
C LEU A 698 -27.00 38.28 -27.73
N LEU A 699 -27.99 39.04 -28.20
CA LEU A 699 -27.80 40.11 -29.19
C LEU A 699 -26.92 41.24 -28.63
N GLU A 700 -27.19 41.68 -27.39
CA GLU A 700 -26.40 42.71 -26.71
C GLU A 700 -24.94 42.27 -26.51
N LEU A 701 -24.72 41.02 -26.11
CA LEU A 701 -23.38 40.45 -25.94
C LEU A 701 -22.61 40.30 -27.26
N GLU A 702 -23.31 40.05 -28.37
CA GLU A 702 -22.70 39.96 -29.70
C GLU A 702 -22.13 41.33 -30.16
N GLU A 703 -22.76 42.44 -29.77
CA GLU A 703 -22.27 43.79 -30.10
C GLU A 703 -20.96 44.13 -29.40
N ILE A 704 -20.72 43.59 -28.20
CA ILE A 704 -19.50 43.78 -27.41
C ILE A 704 -18.52 42.61 -27.48
N GLN A 705 -18.72 41.66 -28.39
CA GLN A 705 -17.95 40.40 -28.45
C GLN A 705 -16.43 40.57 -28.55
N GLU A 706 -15.93 41.71 -29.06
CA GLU A 706 -14.50 42.00 -29.12
C GLU A 706 -13.89 42.37 -27.75
N GLN A 707 -14.72 42.76 -26.78
CA GLN A 707 -14.32 43.21 -25.45
C GLN A 707 -14.44 42.10 -24.39
N ILE A 708 -15.13 41.01 -24.70
CA ILE A 708 -15.45 39.91 -23.78
C ILE A 708 -15.05 38.55 -24.37
N THR A 709 -14.94 37.54 -23.52
CA THR A 709 -14.84 36.13 -23.96
C THR A 709 -16.11 35.41 -23.54
N LEU A 710 -16.91 34.97 -24.52
CA LEU A 710 -18.14 34.24 -24.25
C LEU A 710 -17.86 32.73 -24.26
N GLU A 711 -18.06 32.08 -23.11
CA GLU A 711 -17.71 30.69 -22.87
C GLU A 711 -18.94 29.81 -22.58
N TRP A 712 -19.00 28.67 -23.25
CA TRP A 712 -20.04 27.65 -23.09
C TRP A 712 -19.44 26.44 -22.38
N PRO A 713 -19.86 26.10 -21.15
CA PRO A 713 -19.27 25.01 -20.37
C PRO A 713 -19.33 23.62 -21.04
N GLU A 714 -20.27 23.42 -21.98
CA GLU A 714 -20.47 22.13 -22.68
C GLU A 714 -20.00 22.14 -24.14
N GLY A 715 -19.37 23.21 -24.62
CA GLY A 715 -18.89 23.31 -26.00
C GLY A 715 -19.97 23.40 -27.09
N GLN A 716 -21.25 23.46 -26.71
CA GLN A 716 -22.36 23.76 -27.64
C GLN A 716 -22.47 25.27 -27.82
N LYS A 717 -22.24 25.75 -29.05
CA LYS A 717 -22.46 27.15 -29.43
C LYS A 717 -23.89 27.30 -29.92
N LEU A 718 -24.68 28.17 -29.30
CA LEU A 718 -25.89 28.68 -29.95
C LEU A 718 -25.45 29.61 -31.09
N GLN A 719 -25.99 29.39 -32.28
CA GLN A 719 -25.84 30.30 -33.41
C GLN A 719 -27.15 31.06 -33.58
N ILE A 720 -27.06 32.40 -33.59
CA ILE A 720 -28.20 33.23 -33.99
C ILE A 720 -28.37 32.99 -35.49
N SER A 721 -29.45 32.31 -35.86
CA SER A 721 -29.67 31.89 -37.24
C SER A 721 -29.97 33.07 -38.16
N HIS A 722 -30.76 34.04 -37.69
CA HIS A 722 -31.19 35.21 -38.46
C HIS A 722 -31.42 36.42 -37.55
N ARG A 723 -30.98 37.62 -37.95
CA ARG A 723 -31.34 38.90 -37.30
C ARG A 723 -32.55 39.47 -38.03
N ALA A 724 -33.68 39.59 -37.34
CA ALA A 724 -34.88 40.25 -37.84
C ALA A 724 -34.73 41.78 -37.72
N SER A 725 -34.71 42.53 -38.81
CA SER A 725 -34.72 44.00 -38.83
C SER A 725 -36.03 44.54 -39.43
N PHE A 726 -36.33 45.83 -39.19
CA PHE A 726 -37.50 46.48 -39.81
C PHE A 726 -37.47 46.45 -41.35
N GLU A 727 -36.32 46.25 -41.96
CA GLU A 727 -36.16 46.11 -43.42
C GLU A 727 -36.68 44.78 -43.95
N GLN A 728 -36.85 43.77 -43.08
CA GLN A 728 -37.37 42.43 -43.41
C GLN A 728 -38.86 42.26 -43.08
N LEU A 729 -39.48 43.29 -42.49
CA LEU A 729 -40.88 43.32 -42.12
C LEU A 729 -41.71 43.95 -43.26
N SER A 730 -42.49 43.13 -43.97
CA SER A 730 -43.44 43.60 -44.98
C SER A 730 -44.84 43.66 -44.38
N LEU A 731 -45.35 44.87 -44.15
CA LEU A 731 -46.72 45.10 -43.66
C LEU A 731 -47.64 45.45 -44.83
N ARG A 732 -48.75 44.72 -44.96
CA ARG A 732 -49.82 44.94 -45.92
C ARG A 732 -51.10 45.28 -45.17
N ILE A 733 -51.59 46.50 -45.37
CA ILE A 733 -52.86 46.97 -44.79
C ILE A 733 -53.95 46.77 -45.84
N GLN A 734 -54.98 46.00 -45.51
CA GLN A 734 -56.18 45.82 -46.34
C GLN A 734 -57.42 46.27 -45.56
N GLN A 735 -58.38 46.86 -46.27
CA GLN A 735 -59.64 47.29 -45.69
C GLN A 735 -60.65 46.14 -45.77
N ASP A 736 -61.25 45.76 -44.64
CA ASP A 736 -62.29 44.73 -44.55
C ASP A 736 -63.44 45.22 -43.67
N ASN A 737 -64.64 45.33 -44.26
CA ASN A 737 -65.90 45.73 -43.62
C ASN A 737 -65.78 46.83 -42.54
N ASP A 738 -65.46 48.06 -42.98
CA ASP A 738 -65.31 49.27 -42.16
C ASP A 738 -64.13 49.28 -41.15
N TRP A 739 -63.27 48.26 -41.15
CA TRP A 739 -62.06 48.19 -40.32
C TRP A 739 -60.79 47.96 -41.16
N PHE A 740 -59.65 48.46 -40.70
CA PHE A 740 -58.36 48.18 -41.32
C PHE A 740 -57.79 46.87 -40.74
N ALA A 741 -57.62 45.86 -41.59
CA ALA A 741 -56.92 44.63 -41.26
C ALA A 741 -55.43 44.80 -41.63
N LEU A 742 -54.56 44.65 -40.63
CA LEU A 742 -53.11 44.76 -40.79
C LEU A 742 -52.53 43.34 -40.85
N SER A 743 -51.95 42.96 -41.99
CA SER A 743 -51.27 41.68 -42.19
C SER A 743 -49.77 41.93 -42.37
N GLY A 744 -48.92 41.11 -41.74
CA GLY A 744 -47.47 41.27 -41.81
C GLY A 744 -46.77 39.96 -42.11
N GLU A 745 -45.81 39.98 -43.01
CA GLU A 745 -44.86 38.89 -43.22
C GLU A 745 -43.46 39.35 -42.84
N LEU A 746 -42.78 38.55 -42.00
CA LEU A 746 -41.39 38.74 -41.64
C LEU A 746 -40.56 37.67 -42.36
N LYS A 747 -39.63 38.08 -43.21
CA LYS A 747 -38.69 37.16 -43.86
C LYS A 747 -37.47 36.98 -42.96
N LEU A 748 -37.40 35.82 -42.29
CA LEU A 748 -36.24 35.39 -41.49
C LEU A 748 -35.12 34.87 -42.38
#